data_AF-A0ABC8S2Q2-F1
#
_entry.id   AF-A0ABC8S2Q2-F1
#
_cell.length_a   1.000
_cell.length_b   1.000
_cell.length_c   1.000
_cell.angle_alpha   90.00
_cell.angle_beta   90.00
_cell.angle_gamma   90.00
#
_symmetry.space_group_name_H-M   'P 1'
#
loop_
_entity.id
_entity.type
_entity.pdbx_description
1 polymer ?
#
loop_
_entity_poly.entity_id
_entity_poly.type
_entity_poly.pdbx_seq_one_letter_code
_entity_poly.pdbx_strand_id
1 'polypeptide(L)'
;MFNRSLYCFALFSVRKKLGFRLQSYRAHLRCCSFIEEAIPLETTECTDETITQLLTLEPPEESGKDSVEELLLKSDDVSRLMKMERRSDLDSKDQFNQSRRWFPYLDKFDAGSMHLSGGEVLETLDRPIGQSDELLRLYSYVRHQTVGIRSSAILFGLKSCIELGDLEFGRGIHTDALKFGLNISKFVGSSLIGLYSRCGDIEEAAKAFDEIIEKDIVAYTSLITGYAQVGDHRAYEAFRVAYHMQKEEIDPNRVTLVSLLQAASELGALEEGQSIHGYAIRRGIGCSDEVFETSLMDMYNKCGPPNMAATFFARMGSRTVGSWNALISRHLQLGQPLEALHLFFQMVQRNYELDLITLANGLLSCADLENLLVGKIIHAYIVRTGAQLDIVATTALIDMYLKCNHLILAREIFDRIEEKDVISFNVMIAGYLQNGFACQAIEVFYEMVGIGIRLNPVTIMSILSALSDLKDVRQGKCIHGYVFRRGFGSNTEIANQIIYMYAKCGFVQCASRIFKNIKRKDLVSWTSMMMGYLHQGHADEAVTLFRLMQRENLSPDSVTLICLLQAFAQLGFLNLAKEVHCLVQRVSLDIGIPVINSLITAYSKCGKLDMSRVLFEHMAGRCLVSWNTMIAAYGMHGRCVQALKLFDQMKKENVVPDDLTFRSVLAACSHSGLVEEGLHIFRSMKEEYSMIPSEEHYGCMIDLLSRAGRLEEAYDLLRCLPPRQSASALGALLAACRVHGNSEMGETVGRWLLDLEPQNPSTYGLVSNIYAGGEKWKEAAQVRALAKERSLKRTPGYSLIDGEVLEALDPHILDVWKERFRNLAKNRSYSVCLVVEGLCDFGNVSATFWSVDALGFQSVHVVPCDSSKRYGDNRHVSMGAEKWFDIELWNSTEQCFKVLKSRGYRIATTHVGMDAVSIYDMDWSCSTAIVVGNENSGISNEALELSDLHCSIPMKGMVDSFNVFVAAGILMHHAVCDRTSRLGCHGDLTLDDSQTLLEEFYLHHCKSAISIAKEYANRKLTRFTTKL
;
A
#
# COMPACT_ATOMS: atom_id res chain seq x y z
N MET A 1 -37.08 -5.54 11.35
CA MET A 1 -37.07 -5.71 9.88
C MET A 1 -36.52 -7.08 9.48
N PHE A 2 -37.22 -8.17 9.81
CA PHE A 2 -36.83 -9.54 9.42
C PHE A 2 -38.12 -10.32 9.12
N ASN A 3 -38.70 -10.09 7.94
CA ASN A 3 -39.75 -10.95 7.35
C ASN A 3 -40.17 -10.52 5.93
N ARG A 4 -39.23 -10.08 5.08
CA ARG A 4 -39.51 -9.80 3.64
C ARG A 4 -38.68 -10.61 2.66
N SER A 5 -37.77 -11.47 3.12
CA SER A 5 -36.90 -12.30 2.27
C SER A 5 -37.55 -13.57 1.70
N LEU A 6 -38.81 -13.90 2.04
CA LEU A 6 -39.48 -15.10 1.52
C LEU A 6 -40.54 -14.86 0.43
N TYR A 7 -40.84 -13.61 0.06
CA TYR A 7 -41.90 -13.32 -0.93
C TYR A 7 -41.38 -13.04 -2.36
N CYS A 8 -40.08 -12.86 -2.56
CA CYS A 8 -39.51 -12.60 -3.89
C CYS A 8 -39.19 -13.89 -4.70
N PHE A 9 -39.21 -15.07 -4.08
CA PHE A 9 -38.88 -16.34 -4.77
C PHE A 9 -40.02 -16.89 -5.65
N ALA A 10 -41.24 -16.35 -5.55
CA ALA A 10 -42.42 -16.86 -6.28
C ALA A 10 -42.71 -16.12 -7.61
N LEU A 11 -42.01 -15.03 -7.93
CA LEU A 11 -42.24 -14.26 -9.17
C LEU A 11 -41.22 -14.52 -10.28
N PHE A 12 -40.14 -15.26 -10.00
CA PHE A 12 -39.08 -15.54 -10.98
C PHE A 12 -39.34 -16.75 -11.91
N SER A 13 -40.45 -17.48 -11.72
CA SER A 13 -40.75 -18.71 -12.49
C SER A 13 -41.90 -18.60 -13.51
N VAL A 14 -42.45 -17.41 -13.78
CA VAL A 14 -43.58 -17.26 -14.74
C VAL A 14 -43.29 -16.36 -15.95
N ARG A 15 -42.13 -15.68 -16.02
CA ARG A 15 -41.79 -14.81 -17.17
C ARG A 15 -40.96 -15.48 -18.28
N LYS A 16 -41.24 -16.75 -18.61
CA LYS A 16 -40.65 -17.42 -19.79
C LYS A 16 -41.65 -18.09 -20.73
N LYS A 17 -42.94 -17.74 -20.65
CA LYS A 17 -43.95 -18.11 -21.63
C LYS A 17 -44.96 -16.99 -21.78
N LEU A 18 -44.74 -16.11 -22.76
CA LEU A 18 -45.75 -15.43 -23.56
C LEU A 18 -44.99 -14.50 -24.51
N GLY A 19 -44.82 -14.94 -25.75
CA GLY A 19 -44.28 -14.10 -26.81
C GLY A 19 -45.25 -12.97 -27.12
N PHE A 20 -44.86 -11.75 -26.79
CA PHE A 20 -45.48 -10.54 -27.30
C PHE A 20 -44.38 -9.53 -27.65
N ARG A 21 -44.37 -9.10 -28.92
CA ARG A 21 -43.68 -7.89 -29.36
C ARG A 21 -44.33 -6.70 -28.65
N LEU A 22 -43.53 -5.89 -27.97
CA LEU A 22 -43.98 -4.59 -27.46
C LEU A 22 -43.09 -3.49 -28.05
N GLN A 23 -43.76 -2.60 -28.77
CA GLN A 23 -43.22 -1.37 -29.36
C GLN A 23 -42.57 -0.51 -28.27
N SER A 24 -41.38 0.01 -28.58
CA SER A 24 -40.73 1.10 -27.87
C SER A 24 -41.61 2.34 -27.96
N TYR A 25 -42.12 2.85 -26.84
CA TYR A 25 -42.39 4.26 -26.55
C TYR A 25 -43.14 4.33 -25.21
N ARG A 26 -42.60 5.10 -24.25
CA ARG A 26 -43.09 5.41 -22.87
C ARG A 26 -42.34 4.73 -21.70
N ALA A 27 -41.05 5.03 -21.55
CA ALA A 27 -40.36 5.01 -20.25
C ALA A 27 -40.14 6.44 -19.66
N HIS A 28 -40.35 7.50 -20.45
CA HIS A 28 -39.91 8.86 -20.14
C HIS A 28 -40.68 9.62 -19.04
N LEU A 29 -41.85 9.14 -18.59
CA LEU A 29 -42.73 9.90 -17.69
C LEU A 29 -42.67 9.49 -16.21
N ARG A 30 -41.78 8.57 -15.81
CA ARG A 30 -41.62 8.15 -14.40
C ARG A 30 -40.43 8.76 -13.66
N CYS A 31 -39.55 9.50 -14.35
CA CYS A 31 -38.41 10.16 -13.69
C CYS A 31 -38.81 11.38 -12.85
N CYS A 32 -39.91 12.07 -13.18
CA CYS A 32 -40.30 13.30 -12.47
C CYS A 32 -41.01 13.06 -11.13
N SER A 33 -41.61 11.89 -10.88
CA SER A 33 -42.50 11.70 -9.72
C SER A 33 -41.80 11.27 -8.42
N PHE A 34 -40.48 11.12 -8.41
CA PHE A 34 -39.74 10.58 -7.25
C PHE A 34 -38.73 11.56 -6.63
N ILE A 35 -38.59 12.77 -7.17
CA ILE A 35 -37.72 13.81 -6.60
C ILE A 35 -38.46 14.64 -5.53
N GLU A 36 -39.79 14.59 -5.48
CA GLU A 36 -40.57 15.38 -4.51
C GLU A 36 -40.49 14.88 -3.06
N GLU A 37 -40.02 13.66 -2.78
CA GLU A 37 -40.05 13.09 -1.42
C GLU A 37 -38.67 12.90 -0.72
N ALA A 38 -37.54 13.32 -1.32
CA ALA A 38 -36.21 12.98 -0.76
C ALA A 38 -35.18 14.12 -0.67
N ILE A 39 -35.57 15.39 -0.78
CA ILE A 39 -34.64 16.52 -0.58
C ILE A 39 -35.18 17.49 0.49
N PRO A 40 -34.88 17.29 1.78
CA PRO A 40 -34.78 18.41 2.69
C PRO A 40 -33.41 19.06 2.43
N LEU A 41 -33.39 20.13 1.62
CA LEU A 41 -32.30 21.09 1.62
C LEU A 41 -32.37 21.84 2.94
N GLU A 42 -31.65 21.38 3.96
CA GLU A 42 -31.29 22.25 5.08
C GLU A 42 -30.28 23.27 4.55
N THR A 43 -30.82 24.41 4.11
CA THR A 43 -30.05 25.58 3.71
C THR A 43 -29.30 26.12 4.92
N THR A 44 -28.04 25.73 5.07
CA THR A 44 -27.07 26.48 5.87
C THR A 44 -25.97 26.96 4.94
N GLU A 45 -26.01 28.28 4.70
CA GLU A 45 -24.97 29.18 4.19
C GLU A 45 -23.88 28.57 3.30
N CYS A 46 -24.13 28.53 1.99
CA CYS A 46 -23.08 28.36 0.99
C CYS A 46 -22.99 29.63 0.15
N THR A 47 -22.03 30.50 0.48
CA THR A 47 -21.81 31.84 -0.11
C THR A 47 -20.87 31.82 -1.31
N ASP A 48 -20.88 30.76 -2.12
CA ASP A 48 -20.00 30.66 -3.30
C ASP A 48 -20.81 30.92 -4.59
N GLU A 49 -20.57 32.07 -5.23
CA GLU A 49 -21.26 32.51 -6.46
C GLU A 49 -21.21 31.44 -7.57
N THR A 50 -20.16 30.60 -7.57
CA THR A 50 -19.93 29.46 -8.46
C THR A 50 -20.94 28.32 -8.31
N ILE A 51 -21.33 27.99 -7.08
CA ILE A 51 -22.33 26.95 -6.80
C ILE A 51 -23.71 27.45 -7.20
N THR A 52 -23.95 28.75 -7.06
CA THR A 52 -25.20 29.38 -7.48
C THR A 52 -25.33 29.37 -9.01
N GLN A 53 -24.24 29.59 -9.76
CA GLN A 53 -24.25 29.49 -11.23
C GLN A 53 -24.64 28.11 -11.77
N LEU A 54 -24.14 27.01 -11.20
CA LEU A 54 -24.55 25.64 -11.59
C LEU A 54 -26.04 25.36 -11.31
N LEU A 55 -26.59 25.99 -10.27
CA LEU A 55 -28.01 25.92 -9.92
C LEU A 55 -28.88 26.82 -10.81
N THR A 56 -28.32 27.90 -11.36
CA THR A 56 -29.01 28.88 -12.23
C THR A 56 -28.75 28.69 -13.72
N LEU A 57 -27.99 27.67 -14.14
CA LEU A 57 -27.91 27.28 -15.56
C LEU A 57 -29.33 26.91 -16.01
N GLU A 58 -29.98 27.84 -16.70
CA GLU A 58 -31.22 27.59 -17.39
C GLU A 58 -30.98 26.42 -18.36
N PRO A 59 -31.92 25.45 -18.47
CA PRO A 59 -31.86 24.53 -19.59
C PRO A 59 -31.74 25.36 -20.86
N PRO A 60 -30.94 24.96 -21.86
CA PRO A 60 -30.90 25.69 -23.11
C PRO A 60 -32.34 25.92 -23.53
N GLU A 61 -32.72 27.19 -23.78
CA GLU A 61 -34.00 27.52 -24.36
C GLU A 61 -34.22 26.53 -25.52
N GLU A 62 -35.44 26.02 -25.70
CA GLU A 62 -35.82 25.24 -26.88
C GLU A 62 -35.66 26.13 -28.14
N SER A 63 -34.43 26.46 -28.51
CA SER A 63 -34.07 26.83 -29.86
C SER A 63 -34.36 25.59 -30.68
N GLY A 64 -35.30 25.74 -31.61
CA GLY A 64 -36.00 24.67 -32.31
C GLY A 64 -35.14 23.45 -32.61
N LYS A 65 -35.77 22.29 -32.44
CA LYS A 65 -35.26 21.00 -32.90
C LYS A 65 -34.87 21.06 -34.37
N ASP A 66 -33.66 21.49 -34.69
CA ASP A 66 -33.01 21.13 -35.93
C ASP A 66 -32.47 19.71 -35.73
N SER A 67 -33.38 18.74 -35.66
CA SER A 67 -33.00 17.35 -35.83
C SER A 67 -32.44 17.20 -37.24
N VAL A 68 -31.41 16.38 -37.39
CA VAL A 68 -30.82 16.00 -38.67
C VAL A 68 -31.88 15.47 -39.66
N GLU A 69 -33.06 15.05 -39.18
CA GLU A 69 -34.22 14.67 -40.00
C GLU A 69 -34.94 15.86 -40.66
N GLU A 70 -34.93 17.08 -40.10
CA GLU A 70 -35.58 18.26 -40.69
C GLU A 70 -34.71 18.97 -41.73
N LEU A 71 -33.38 18.89 -41.59
CA LEU A 71 -32.40 19.31 -42.60
C LEU A 71 -32.39 18.39 -43.85
N LEU A 72 -32.90 17.15 -43.72
CA LEU A 72 -33.02 16.19 -44.82
C LEU A 72 -34.33 16.34 -45.63
N LEU A 73 -35.26 17.20 -45.21
CA LEU A 73 -36.56 17.41 -45.86
C LEU A 73 -36.64 18.64 -46.77
N LYS A 74 -35.59 19.47 -46.82
CA LYS A 74 -35.49 20.61 -47.76
C LYS A 74 -34.45 20.30 -48.85
N SER A 75 -34.91 19.79 -49.99
CA SER A 75 -34.05 19.38 -51.13
C SER A 75 -33.22 20.50 -51.74
N ASP A 76 -33.55 21.77 -51.49
CA ASP A 76 -32.96 22.92 -52.19
C ASP A 76 -31.77 23.57 -51.45
N ASP A 77 -31.62 23.37 -50.14
CA ASP A 77 -30.53 24.00 -49.37
C ASP A 77 -29.28 23.10 -49.25
N VAL A 78 -29.41 21.78 -49.40
CA VAL A 78 -28.27 20.84 -49.48
C VAL A 78 -27.43 21.08 -50.75
N SER A 79 -28.04 21.56 -51.83
CA SER A 79 -27.34 21.91 -53.07
C SER A 79 -26.50 23.19 -52.98
N ARG A 80 -26.69 24.01 -51.93
CA ARG A 80 -25.91 25.24 -51.69
C ARG A 80 -24.74 25.06 -50.74
N LEU A 81 -24.78 24.07 -49.84
CA LEU A 81 -23.69 23.79 -48.88
C LEU A 81 -22.51 23.00 -49.48
N MET A 82 -22.69 22.39 -50.66
CA MET A 82 -21.65 21.65 -51.39
C MET A 82 -20.96 22.46 -52.51
N LYS A 83 -20.99 23.79 -52.44
CA LYS A 83 -20.18 24.66 -53.31
C LYS A 83 -19.46 25.73 -52.50
N MET A 84 -18.21 25.45 -52.13
CA MET A 84 -17.24 26.54 -51.95
C MET A 84 -16.82 27.04 -53.33
N GLU A 85 -17.54 28.05 -53.83
CA GLU A 85 -17.02 28.99 -54.82
C GLU A 85 -15.83 29.75 -54.24
N ARG A 86 -14.70 29.75 -54.97
CA ARG A 86 -13.59 30.68 -54.75
C ARG A 86 -14.06 32.09 -55.09
N ARG A 87 -13.85 33.05 -54.17
CA ARG A 87 -13.91 34.48 -54.48
C ARG A 87 -12.85 34.82 -55.54
N SER A 88 -13.35 35.43 -56.62
CA SER A 88 -12.62 36.15 -57.65
C SER A 88 -12.11 37.48 -57.10
N ASP A 89 -10.85 37.82 -57.36
CA ASP A 89 -10.47 39.19 -57.73
C ASP A 89 -9.07 39.22 -58.38
N LEU A 90 -9.01 39.99 -59.48
CA LEU A 90 -7.86 40.59 -60.18
C LEU A 90 -7.13 39.78 -61.28
N ASP A 91 -7.69 39.91 -62.48
CA ASP A 91 -7.10 40.42 -63.73
C ASP A 91 -5.65 40.03 -64.11
N SER A 92 -5.54 39.11 -65.08
CA SER A 92 -4.77 39.36 -66.30
C SER A 92 -5.23 38.43 -67.42
N LYS A 93 -5.77 39.02 -68.50
CA LYS A 93 -6.03 38.39 -69.78
C LYS A 93 -4.69 37.98 -70.43
N ASP A 94 -4.48 36.69 -70.63
CA ASP A 94 -4.37 36.09 -71.97
C ASP A 94 -3.77 34.67 -71.89
N GLN A 95 -4.25 33.83 -72.81
CA GLN A 95 -3.72 32.54 -73.27
C GLN A 95 -4.28 31.23 -72.66
N PHE A 96 -4.84 30.45 -73.59
CA PHE A 96 -5.17 29.02 -73.59
C PHE A 96 -6.35 28.49 -72.77
N ASN A 97 -7.46 28.42 -73.50
CA ASN A 97 -8.64 27.61 -73.24
C ASN A 97 -8.32 26.11 -73.45
N GLN A 98 -7.63 25.46 -72.49
CA GLN A 98 -7.47 23.99 -72.41
C GLN A 98 -7.31 23.52 -70.95
N SER A 99 -8.39 23.40 -70.18
CA SER A 99 -8.39 22.64 -68.91
C SER A 99 -9.80 22.36 -68.35
N ARG A 100 -10.69 21.82 -69.18
CA ARG A 100 -11.92 21.14 -68.71
C ARG A 100 -12.07 19.80 -69.40
N ARG A 101 -11.25 18.84 -68.97
CA ARG A 101 -11.37 17.39 -69.19
C ARG A 101 -10.20 16.75 -68.45
N TRP A 102 -10.44 16.12 -67.31
CA TRP A 102 -9.51 15.14 -66.75
C TRP A 102 -10.11 13.76 -67.00
N PHE A 103 -9.29 12.87 -67.54
CA PHE A 103 -9.53 11.53 -68.11
C PHE A 103 -9.91 11.49 -69.62
N PRO A 104 -8.94 11.23 -70.52
CA PRO A 104 -9.14 11.00 -71.94
C PRO A 104 -9.18 9.52 -72.36
N TYR A 105 -9.54 8.58 -71.48
CA TYR A 105 -9.77 7.17 -71.86
C TYR A 105 -11.00 6.60 -71.14
N LEU A 106 -12.16 6.78 -71.75
CA LEU A 106 -13.38 6.02 -71.46
C LEU A 106 -13.64 5.12 -72.65
N ASP A 107 -12.97 3.97 -72.67
CA ASP A 107 -13.36 2.89 -73.57
C ASP A 107 -14.58 2.18 -73.00
N LYS A 108 -15.58 1.99 -73.87
CA LYS A 108 -16.80 1.22 -73.60
C LYS A 108 -16.43 -0.21 -73.19
N PHE A 109 -17.06 -0.72 -72.14
CA PHE A 109 -16.95 -2.13 -71.77
C PHE A 109 -17.92 -2.96 -72.61
N ASP A 110 -17.38 -3.96 -73.32
CA ASP A 110 -18.17 -5.01 -73.95
C ASP A 110 -18.17 -6.22 -73.01
N ALA A 111 -19.34 -6.55 -72.47
CA ALA A 111 -19.60 -7.68 -71.59
C ALA A 111 -20.80 -8.48 -72.11
N GLY A 112 -20.70 -8.96 -73.35
CA GLY A 112 -21.58 -9.99 -73.92
C GLY A 112 -23.03 -9.56 -74.20
N SER A 113 -23.84 -9.25 -73.17
CA SER A 113 -25.27 -8.95 -73.33
C SER A 113 -25.77 -7.71 -72.56
N MET A 114 -24.92 -6.97 -71.84
CA MET A 114 -25.35 -5.74 -71.16
C MET A 114 -24.27 -4.66 -71.26
N HIS A 115 -24.67 -3.47 -71.75
CA HIS A 115 -23.80 -2.30 -71.88
C HIS A 115 -24.04 -1.40 -70.66
N LEU A 116 -23.08 -1.33 -69.74
CA LEU A 116 -23.13 -0.35 -68.64
C LEU A 116 -22.30 0.88 -69.02
N SER A 117 -22.89 2.06 -68.89
CA SER A 117 -22.21 3.33 -69.13
C SER A 117 -21.54 3.84 -67.84
N GLY A 118 -20.47 4.63 -67.96
CA GLY A 118 -19.75 5.18 -66.81
C GLY A 118 -20.59 6.03 -65.84
N GLY A 119 -21.85 6.36 -66.20
CA GLY A 119 -22.82 7.00 -65.31
C GLY A 119 -23.47 6.04 -64.28
N GLU A 120 -23.66 4.77 -64.62
CA GLU A 120 -24.32 3.78 -63.72
C GLU A 120 -23.38 3.34 -62.57
N VAL A 121 -22.06 3.43 -62.80
CA VAL A 121 -21.02 3.20 -61.78
C VAL A 121 -20.89 4.39 -60.82
N LEU A 122 -21.27 5.59 -61.24
CA LEU A 122 -21.30 6.79 -60.38
C LEU A 122 -22.57 6.86 -59.53
N GLU A 123 -23.71 6.37 -60.02
CA GLU A 123 -24.95 6.29 -59.21
C GLU A 123 -24.88 5.28 -58.05
N THR A 124 -23.98 4.29 -58.14
CA THR A 124 -23.71 3.33 -57.05
C THR A 124 -22.75 3.87 -55.99
N LEU A 125 -22.05 4.98 -56.26
CA LEU A 125 -21.10 5.61 -55.35
C LEU A 125 -21.74 6.62 -54.36
N ASP A 126 -23.00 7.01 -54.57
CA ASP A 126 -23.67 8.09 -53.81
C ASP A 126 -24.71 7.60 -52.78
N ARG A 127 -24.73 6.30 -52.43
CA ARG A 127 -25.62 5.75 -51.37
C ARG A 127 -24.84 5.28 -50.13
N PRO A 128 -25.36 5.55 -48.91
CA PRO A 128 -24.64 5.25 -47.68
C PRO A 128 -24.76 3.76 -47.30
N ILE A 129 -23.62 3.20 -46.85
CA ILE A 129 -23.46 2.13 -45.85
C ILE A 129 -24.25 0.83 -46.15
N GLY A 130 -23.57 -0.19 -46.71
CA GLY A 130 -24.10 -1.57 -46.68
C GLY A 130 -23.62 -2.58 -47.74
N GLN A 131 -22.85 -2.18 -48.76
CA GLN A 131 -22.51 -3.07 -49.89
C GLN A 131 -21.02 -3.48 -49.98
N SER A 132 -20.24 -3.38 -48.90
CA SER A 132 -18.82 -3.77 -48.91
C SER A 132 -18.63 -5.28 -49.23
N ASP A 133 -19.55 -6.16 -48.79
CA ASP A 133 -19.56 -7.60 -49.13
C ASP A 133 -19.94 -7.87 -50.60
N GLU A 134 -20.85 -7.08 -51.16
CA GLU A 134 -21.27 -7.20 -52.56
C GLU A 134 -20.17 -6.75 -53.53
N LEU A 135 -19.39 -5.72 -53.15
CA LEU A 135 -18.16 -5.30 -53.83
C LEU A 135 -17.07 -6.38 -53.80
N LEU A 136 -16.89 -7.09 -52.68
CA LEU A 136 -15.93 -8.20 -52.61
C LEU A 136 -16.39 -9.42 -53.44
N ARG A 137 -17.70 -9.68 -53.53
CA ARG A 137 -18.28 -10.70 -54.44
C ARG A 137 -18.13 -10.33 -55.90
N LEU A 138 -18.29 -9.06 -56.25
CA LEU A 138 -18.06 -8.57 -57.60
C LEU A 138 -16.56 -8.64 -57.96
N TYR A 139 -15.68 -8.32 -57.01
CA TYR A 139 -14.23 -8.47 -57.16
C TYR A 139 -13.84 -9.94 -57.40
N SER A 140 -14.40 -10.89 -56.64
CA SER A 140 -14.14 -12.32 -56.84
C SER A 140 -14.67 -12.83 -58.18
N TYR A 141 -15.83 -12.34 -58.63
CA TYR A 141 -16.36 -12.63 -59.96
C TYR A 141 -15.42 -12.17 -61.08
N VAL A 142 -14.92 -10.92 -61.00
CA VAL A 142 -13.95 -10.38 -61.97
C VAL A 142 -12.62 -11.15 -61.93
N ARG A 143 -12.16 -11.56 -60.73
CA ARG A 143 -10.96 -12.40 -60.54
C ARG A 143 -11.05 -13.74 -61.28
N HIS A 144 -12.24 -14.33 -61.36
CA HIS A 144 -12.45 -15.64 -62.00
C HIS A 144 -12.58 -15.58 -63.53
N GLN A 145 -12.86 -14.42 -64.14
CA GLN A 145 -13.11 -14.31 -65.59
C GLN A 145 -11.86 -14.07 -66.46
N THR A 146 -10.64 -14.20 -65.93
CA THR A 146 -9.36 -13.94 -66.65
C THR A 146 -9.23 -12.56 -67.32
N VAL A 147 -10.12 -11.61 -66.98
CA VAL A 147 -10.01 -10.21 -67.40
C VAL A 147 -8.96 -9.54 -66.51
N GLY A 148 -8.03 -8.80 -67.10
CA GLY A 148 -6.97 -8.11 -66.35
C GLY A 148 -7.57 -7.18 -65.29
N ILE A 149 -7.22 -7.41 -64.02
CA ILE A 149 -7.70 -6.59 -62.90
C ILE A 149 -7.02 -5.23 -62.98
N ARG A 150 -7.80 -4.15 -63.03
CA ARG A 150 -7.29 -2.77 -63.05
C ARG A 150 -7.04 -2.25 -61.64
N SER A 151 -6.17 -1.25 -61.50
CA SER A 151 -5.81 -0.60 -60.23
C SER A 151 -7.02 -0.10 -59.42
N SER A 152 -8.07 0.39 -60.09
CA SER A 152 -9.30 0.84 -59.43
C SER A 152 -10.04 -0.31 -58.73
N ALA A 153 -10.15 -1.48 -59.36
CA ALA A 153 -10.81 -2.65 -58.77
C ALA A 153 -10.08 -3.14 -57.50
N ILE A 154 -8.74 -3.11 -57.52
CA ILE A 154 -7.92 -3.42 -56.35
C ILE A 154 -8.14 -2.39 -55.23
N LEU A 155 -8.15 -1.09 -55.55
CA LEU A 155 -8.36 -0.04 -54.57
C LEU A 155 -9.73 -0.15 -53.88
N PHE A 156 -10.78 -0.42 -54.65
CA PHE A 156 -12.13 -0.63 -54.10
C PHE A 156 -12.21 -1.89 -53.25
N GLY A 157 -11.61 -3.00 -53.71
CA GLY A 157 -11.55 -4.23 -52.93
C GLY A 157 -10.80 -4.06 -51.60
N LEU A 158 -9.65 -3.37 -51.62
CA LEU A 158 -8.90 -3.06 -50.40
C LEU A 158 -9.67 -2.15 -49.45
N LYS A 159 -10.38 -1.14 -49.97
CA LYS A 159 -11.23 -0.26 -49.15
C LYS A 159 -12.35 -1.06 -48.47
N SER A 160 -13.01 -1.97 -49.19
CA SER A 160 -14.02 -2.86 -48.62
C SER A 160 -13.44 -3.81 -47.57
N CYS A 161 -12.24 -4.37 -47.80
CA CYS A 161 -11.56 -5.20 -46.80
C CYS A 161 -11.19 -4.41 -45.54
N ILE A 162 -10.77 -3.16 -45.69
CA ILE A 162 -10.49 -2.25 -44.57
C ILE A 162 -11.75 -1.97 -43.75
N GLU A 163 -12.89 -1.75 -44.40
CA GLU A 163 -14.18 -1.51 -43.72
C GLU A 163 -14.70 -2.76 -43.00
N LEU A 164 -14.47 -3.94 -43.57
CA LEU A 164 -14.92 -5.23 -43.01
C LEU A 164 -13.91 -5.87 -42.05
N GLY A 165 -12.67 -5.39 -42.00
CA GLY A 165 -11.58 -5.98 -41.22
C GLY A 165 -11.11 -7.35 -41.73
N ASP A 166 -11.39 -7.70 -43.00
CA ASP A 166 -11.08 -9.01 -43.58
C ASP A 166 -9.65 -9.07 -44.14
N LEU A 167 -8.72 -9.45 -43.27
CA LEU A 167 -7.28 -9.58 -43.59
C LEU A 167 -6.99 -10.73 -44.56
N GLU A 168 -7.72 -11.84 -44.48
CA GLU A 168 -7.52 -13.02 -45.32
C GLU A 168 -7.86 -12.69 -46.78
N PHE A 169 -9.01 -12.06 -47.01
CA PHE A 169 -9.41 -11.63 -48.34
C PHE A 169 -8.48 -10.51 -48.86
N GLY A 170 -8.10 -9.57 -48.00
CA GLY A 170 -7.16 -8.50 -48.33
C GLY A 170 -5.77 -9.01 -48.75
N ARG A 171 -5.25 -10.07 -48.11
CA ARG A 171 -4.02 -10.77 -48.55
C ARG A 171 -4.19 -11.38 -49.93
N GLY A 172 -5.37 -11.91 -50.25
CA GLY A 172 -5.72 -12.36 -51.60
C GLY A 172 -5.64 -11.24 -52.64
N ILE A 173 -6.18 -10.06 -52.32
CA ILE A 173 -6.08 -8.88 -53.18
C ILE A 173 -4.63 -8.40 -53.34
N HIS A 174 -3.82 -8.47 -52.28
CA HIS A 174 -2.40 -8.15 -52.35
C HIS A 174 -1.64 -9.10 -53.30
N THR A 175 -1.93 -10.40 -53.26
CA THR A 175 -1.33 -11.36 -54.22
C THR A 175 -1.73 -11.07 -55.66
N ASP A 176 -2.97 -10.63 -55.89
CA ASP A 176 -3.41 -10.21 -57.22
C ASP A 176 -2.67 -8.93 -57.65
N ALA A 177 -2.48 -7.95 -56.76
CA ALA A 177 -1.71 -6.73 -57.02
C ALA A 177 -0.26 -7.02 -57.42
N LEU A 178 0.39 -7.98 -56.73
CA LEU A 178 1.74 -8.47 -57.06
C LEU A 178 1.77 -9.15 -58.43
N LYS A 179 0.80 -10.02 -58.72
CA LYS A 179 0.71 -10.75 -59.99
C LYS A 179 0.58 -9.83 -61.20
N PHE A 180 -0.10 -8.69 -61.05
CA PHE A 180 -0.30 -7.71 -62.11
C PHE A 180 0.70 -6.52 -62.05
N GLY A 181 1.68 -6.53 -61.13
CA GLY A 181 2.66 -5.46 -60.96
C GLY A 181 2.07 -4.11 -60.52
N LEU A 182 0.86 -4.14 -59.93
CA LEU A 182 0.12 -2.95 -59.51
C LEU A 182 0.49 -2.51 -58.08
N ASN A 183 1.18 -3.36 -57.31
CA ASN A 183 1.71 -3.07 -55.98
C ASN A 183 2.76 -1.92 -55.99
N ILE A 184 3.47 -1.76 -57.11
CA ILE A 184 4.47 -0.70 -57.34
C ILE A 184 3.83 0.71 -57.33
N SER A 185 2.52 0.79 -57.61
CA SER A 185 1.79 2.06 -57.65
C SER A 185 1.58 2.65 -56.26
N LYS A 186 1.96 3.92 -56.08
CA LYS A 186 1.78 4.68 -54.82
C LYS A 186 0.37 4.64 -54.24
N PHE A 187 -0.66 4.57 -55.08
CA PHE A 187 -2.06 4.53 -54.63
C PHE A 187 -2.46 3.16 -54.08
N VAL A 188 -2.09 2.08 -54.77
CA VAL A 188 -2.39 0.71 -54.35
C VAL A 188 -1.52 0.34 -53.14
N GLY A 189 -0.24 0.70 -53.17
CA GLY A 189 0.69 0.52 -52.06
C GLY A 189 0.24 1.24 -50.78
N SER A 190 -0.18 2.50 -50.85
CA SER A 190 -0.69 3.24 -49.67
C SER A 190 -1.95 2.59 -49.08
N SER A 191 -2.86 2.08 -49.92
CA SER A 191 -4.04 1.35 -49.45
C SER A 191 -3.70 -0.02 -48.85
N LEU A 192 -2.69 -0.72 -49.37
CA LEU A 192 -2.18 -1.97 -48.78
C LEU A 192 -1.57 -1.73 -47.40
N ILE A 193 -0.75 -0.67 -47.24
CA ILE A 193 -0.22 -0.25 -45.95
C ILE A 193 -1.36 0.03 -44.97
N GLY A 194 -2.40 0.75 -45.40
CA GLY A 194 -3.57 1.05 -44.58
C GLY A 194 -4.37 -0.18 -44.16
N LEU A 195 -4.52 -1.17 -45.05
CA LEU A 195 -5.13 -2.47 -44.73
C LEU A 195 -4.35 -3.19 -43.63
N TYR A 196 -3.06 -3.43 -43.88
CA TYR A 196 -2.22 -4.19 -42.94
C TYR A 196 -2.08 -3.48 -41.59
N SER A 197 -1.93 -2.15 -41.58
CA SER A 197 -1.85 -1.35 -40.36
C SER A 197 -3.13 -1.45 -39.52
N ARG A 198 -4.32 -1.30 -40.12
CA ARG A 198 -5.60 -1.41 -39.39
C ARG A 198 -5.92 -2.82 -38.91
N CYS A 199 -5.43 -3.84 -39.62
CA CYS A 199 -5.56 -5.24 -39.23
C CYS A 199 -4.47 -5.71 -38.24
N GLY A 200 -3.57 -4.82 -37.81
CA GLY A 200 -2.55 -5.11 -36.79
C GLY A 200 -1.29 -5.84 -37.29
N ASP A 201 -1.08 -5.95 -38.60
CA ASP A 201 0.07 -6.64 -39.20
C ASP A 201 1.07 -5.63 -39.78
N ILE A 202 1.81 -4.95 -38.91
CA ILE A 202 2.71 -3.87 -39.30
C ILE A 202 3.93 -4.35 -40.11
N GLU A 203 4.29 -5.63 -40.01
CA GLU A 203 5.42 -6.22 -40.74
C GLU A 203 5.09 -6.37 -42.23
N GLU A 204 3.87 -6.83 -42.55
CA GLU A 204 3.39 -6.87 -43.93
C GLU A 204 3.12 -5.45 -44.48
N ALA A 205 2.73 -4.50 -43.62
CA ALA A 205 2.63 -3.09 -44.02
C ALA A 205 3.99 -2.51 -44.42
N ALA A 206 5.06 -2.82 -43.69
CA ALA A 206 6.42 -2.38 -44.01
C ALA A 206 6.91 -3.02 -45.34
N LYS A 207 6.61 -4.29 -45.59
CA LYS A 207 6.92 -4.94 -46.88
C LYS A 207 6.18 -4.29 -48.04
N ALA A 208 4.89 -4.03 -47.88
CA ALA A 208 4.09 -3.34 -48.89
C ALA A 208 4.62 -1.91 -49.18
N PHE A 209 5.23 -1.26 -48.18
CA PHE A 209 5.91 0.03 -48.37
C PHE A 209 7.22 -0.10 -49.15
N ASP A 210 8.02 -1.12 -48.88
CA ASP A 210 9.29 -1.37 -49.60
C ASP A 210 9.07 -1.66 -51.09
N GLU A 211 7.93 -2.28 -51.44
CA GLU A 211 7.52 -2.59 -52.81
C GLU A 211 7.19 -1.35 -53.68
N ILE A 212 6.95 -0.18 -53.07
CA ILE A 212 6.65 1.07 -53.78
C ILE A 212 7.96 1.68 -54.31
N ILE A 213 8.06 1.89 -55.63
CA ILE A 213 9.26 2.51 -56.25
C ILE A 213 9.35 4.01 -55.94
N GLU A 214 8.27 4.77 -56.18
CA GLU A 214 8.20 6.20 -55.89
C GLU A 214 7.29 6.44 -54.68
N LYS A 215 7.92 6.58 -53.50
CA LYS A 215 7.23 6.80 -52.23
C LYS A 215 6.88 8.29 -52.11
N ASP A 216 5.60 8.59 -51.94
CA ASP A 216 5.12 9.94 -51.70
C ASP A 216 4.76 10.17 -50.23
N ILE A 217 4.35 11.40 -49.90
CA ILE A 217 3.96 11.78 -48.53
C ILE A 217 2.86 10.90 -47.94
N VAL A 218 1.96 10.35 -48.78
CA VAL A 218 0.83 9.53 -48.33
C VAL A 218 1.32 8.13 -47.94
N ALA A 219 2.24 7.55 -48.71
CA ALA A 219 2.86 6.27 -48.36
C ALA A 219 3.62 6.34 -47.03
N TYR A 220 4.46 7.37 -46.85
CA TYR A 220 5.19 7.59 -45.60
C TYR A 220 4.24 7.85 -44.42
N THR A 221 3.24 8.72 -44.59
CA THR A 221 2.28 9.02 -43.52
C THR A 221 1.44 7.80 -43.14
N SER A 222 1.05 6.96 -44.10
CA SER A 222 0.28 5.74 -43.84
C SER A 222 1.08 4.76 -43.00
N LEU A 223 2.37 4.59 -43.29
CA LEU A 223 3.25 3.70 -42.52
C LEU A 223 3.54 4.26 -41.12
N ILE A 224 3.84 5.56 -41.01
CA ILE A 224 4.03 6.26 -39.72
C ILE A 224 2.78 6.13 -38.85
N THR A 225 1.60 6.33 -39.42
CA THR A 225 0.32 6.17 -38.70
C THR A 225 0.11 4.72 -38.27
N GLY A 226 0.48 3.75 -39.11
CA GLY A 226 0.46 2.34 -38.73
C GLY A 226 1.35 2.05 -37.53
N TYR A 227 2.60 2.50 -37.52
CA TYR A 227 3.49 2.33 -36.37
C TYR A 227 2.98 3.06 -35.12
N ALA A 228 2.40 4.25 -35.28
CA ALA A 228 1.82 5.03 -34.19
C ALA A 228 0.53 4.42 -33.60
N GLN A 229 -0.13 3.47 -34.28
CA GLN A 229 -1.34 2.81 -33.78
C GLN A 229 -1.08 1.50 -33.02
N VAL A 230 0.13 0.93 -33.16
CA VAL A 230 0.47 -0.37 -32.57
C VAL A 230 0.75 -0.25 -31.06
N GLY A 231 1.13 0.94 -30.57
CA GLY A 231 1.28 1.21 -29.13
C GLY A 231 2.33 0.36 -28.40
N ASP A 232 3.28 -0.24 -29.13
CA ASP A 232 4.39 -1.00 -28.56
C ASP A 232 5.75 -0.33 -28.86
N HIS A 233 6.84 -0.96 -28.43
CA HIS A 233 8.21 -0.51 -28.71
C HIS A 233 8.52 -0.26 -30.20
N ARG A 234 7.74 -0.81 -31.13
CA ARG A 234 7.90 -0.58 -32.57
C ARG A 234 7.37 0.79 -33.00
N ALA A 235 6.62 1.50 -32.16
CA ALA A 235 6.23 2.88 -32.44
C ALA A 235 7.46 3.81 -32.63
N TYR A 236 8.64 3.44 -32.10
CA TYR A 236 9.87 4.21 -32.32
C TYR A 236 10.32 4.18 -33.80
N GLU A 237 9.91 3.14 -34.55
CA GLU A 237 10.13 3.08 -36.00
C GLU A 237 9.38 4.19 -36.74
N ALA A 238 8.29 4.74 -36.19
CA ALA A 238 7.61 5.89 -36.76
C ALA A 238 8.56 7.11 -36.90
N PHE A 239 9.39 7.38 -35.89
CA PHE A 239 10.39 8.45 -35.92
C PHE A 239 11.52 8.15 -36.92
N ARG A 240 11.93 6.88 -37.04
CA ARG A 240 12.93 6.46 -38.03
C ARG A 240 12.42 6.63 -39.45
N VAL A 241 11.18 6.23 -39.73
CA VAL A 241 10.53 6.41 -41.04
C VAL A 241 10.39 7.90 -41.36
N ALA A 242 10.03 8.75 -40.39
CA ALA A 242 9.99 10.20 -40.57
C ALA A 242 11.37 10.81 -40.86
N TYR A 243 12.43 10.30 -40.23
CA TYR A 243 13.80 10.71 -40.55
C TYR A 243 14.20 10.34 -41.99
N HIS A 244 13.84 9.13 -42.44
CA HIS A 244 14.05 8.72 -43.83
C HIS A 244 13.27 9.59 -44.82
N MET A 245 12.01 9.93 -44.50
CA MET A 245 11.18 10.83 -45.29
C MET A 245 11.86 12.19 -45.51
N GLN A 246 12.45 12.76 -44.46
CA GLN A 246 13.18 14.03 -44.54
C GLN A 246 14.49 13.92 -45.33
N LYS A 247 15.18 12.77 -45.27
CA LYS A 247 16.40 12.52 -46.05
C LYS A 247 16.14 12.47 -47.55
N GLU A 248 14.96 12.00 -47.95
CA GLU A 248 14.48 12.01 -49.33
C GLU A 248 13.85 13.37 -49.74
N GLU A 249 14.06 14.42 -48.94
CA GLU A 249 13.56 15.78 -49.17
C GLU A 249 12.03 15.92 -49.21
N ILE A 250 11.30 14.98 -48.61
CA ILE A 250 9.84 15.04 -48.46
C ILE A 250 9.52 15.64 -47.08
N ASP A 251 8.94 16.84 -47.05
CA ASP A 251 8.57 17.51 -45.80
C ASP A 251 7.32 16.87 -45.15
N PRO A 252 7.36 16.50 -43.85
CA PRO A 252 6.18 16.04 -43.10
C PRO A 252 5.01 17.02 -43.15
N ASN A 253 3.79 16.51 -43.38
CA ASN A 253 2.57 17.31 -43.34
C ASN A 253 1.90 17.26 -41.95
N ARG A 254 0.81 18.01 -41.79
CA ARG A 254 0.02 18.03 -40.54
C ARG A 254 -0.34 16.64 -40.02
N VAL A 255 -0.82 15.74 -40.88
CA VAL A 255 -1.24 14.38 -40.50
C VAL A 255 -0.03 13.56 -40.06
N THR A 256 1.10 13.68 -40.75
CA THR A 256 2.36 13.05 -40.33
C THR A 256 2.77 13.50 -38.92
N LEU A 257 2.72 14.80 -38.64
CA LEU A 257 3.09 15.33 -37.32
C LEU A 257 2.14 14.88 -36.22
N VAL A 258 0.82 14.81 -36.49
CA VAL A 258 -0.17 14.26 -35.54
C VAL A 258 0.13 12.80 -35.21
N SER A 259 0.40 11.96 -36.21
CA SER A 259 0.75 10.55 -35.99
C SER A 259 2.07 10.39 -35.22
N LEU A 260 3.05 11.26 -35.45
CA LEU A 260 4.30 11.26 -34.67
C LEU A 260 4.10 11.73 -33.23
N LEU A 261 3.21 12.70 -32.99
CA LEU A 261 2.83 13.13 -31.64
C LEU A 261 2.06 12.02 -30.90
N GLN A 262 1.20 11.28 -31.60
CA GLN A 262 0.54 10.09 -31.05
C GLN A 262 1.58 9.03 -30.65
N ALA A 263 2.53 8.69 -31.53
CA ALA A 263 3.61 7.76 -31.20
C ALA A 263 4.44 8.25 -30.01
N ALA A 264 4.75 9.55 -29.93
CA ALA A 264 5.47 10.13 -28.79
C ALA A 264 4.68 9.98 -27.48
N SER A 265 3.37 10.28 -27.53
CA SER A 265 2.42 10.17 -26.42
C SER A 265 2.35 8.73 -25.88
N GLU A 266 2.27 7.73 -26.77
CA GLU A 266 2.20 6.31 -26.41
C GLU A 266 3.52 5.77 -25.86
N LEU A 267 4.66 6.27 -26.35
CA LEU A 267 6.00 5.86 -25.92
C LEU A 267 6.52 6.61 -24.68
N GLY A 268 5.86 7.70 -24.26
CA GLY A 268 6.40 8.58 -23.22
C GLY A 268 7.62 9.40 -23.68
N ALA A 269 7.77 9.61 -24.98
CA ALA A 269 8.97 10.15 -25.63
C ALA A 269 8.94 11.69 -25.69
N LEU A 270 9.29 12.35 -24.58
CA LEU A 270 9.17 13.81 -24.44
C LEU A 270 10.10 14.59 -25.38
N GLU A 271 11.33 14.14 -25.58
CA GLU A 271 12.33 14.85 -26.40
C GLU A 271 11.93 14.86 -27.88
N GLU A 272 11.46 13.72 -28.37
CA GLU A 272 10.92 13.55 -29.72
C GLU A 272 9.68 14.41 -29.92
N GLY A 273 8.75 14.41 -28.95
CA GLY A 273 7.58 15.28 -28.96
C GLY A 273 7.91 16.77 -29.01
N GLN A 274 8.90 17.22 -28.23
CA GLN A 274 9.40 18.60 -28.25
C GLN A 274 10.08 18.96 -29.58
N SER A 275 10.83 18.03 -30.17
CA SER A 275 11.45 18.20 -31.48
C SER A 275 10.40 18.39 -32.58
N ILE A 276 9.32 17.59 -32.56
CA ILE A 276 8.19 17.71 -33.47
C ILE A 276 7.49 19.06 -33.30
N HIS A 277 7.25 19.49 -32.07
CA HIS A 277 6.68 20.81 -31.78
C HIS A 277 7.58 21.94 -32.32
N GLY A 278 8.89 21.87 -32.09
CA GLY A 278 9.85 22.83 -32.61
C GLY A 278 9.95 22.83 -34.14
N TYR A 279 9.77 21.68 -34.79
CA TYR A 279 9.67 21.57 -36.25
C TYR A 279 8.38 22.26 -36.76
N ALA A 280 7.24 21.99 -36.13
CA ALA A 280 5.95 22.59 -36.47
C ALA A 280 5.98 24.12 -36.39
N ILE A 281 6.57 24.68 -35.32
CA ILE A 281 6.74 26.15 -35.16
C ILE A 281 7.63 26.70 -36.29
N ARG A 282 8.79 26.09 -36.55
CA ARG A 282 9.74 26.58 -37.57
C ARG A 282 9.16 26.57 -38.98
N ARG A 283 8.28 25.62 -39.30
CA ARG A 283 7.66 25.48 -40.62
C ARG A 283 6.26 26.12 -40.71
N GLY A 284 5.73 26.65 -39.61
CA GLY A 284 4.38 27.23 -39.57
C GLY A 284 3.27 26.20 -39.81
N ILE A 285 3.48 24.94 -39.46
CA ILE A 285 2.52 23.85 -39.65
C ILE A 285 1.69 23.70 -38.39
N GLY A 286 0.35 23.73 -38.51
CA GLY A 286 -0.55 23.47 -37.38
C GLY A 286 -0.81 24.66 -36.45
N CYS A 287 -0.38 25.88 -36.81
CA CYS A 287 -0.78 27.09 -36.09
C CYS A 287 -2.31 27.24 -36.14
N SER A 288 -2.97 27.21 -34.98
CA SER A 288 -4.44 27.32 -34.86
C SER A 288 -5.23 26.15 -35.49
N ASP A 289 -4.60 24.99 -35.69
CA ASP A 289 -5.31 23.76 -36.06
C ASP A 289 -5.72 22.99 -34.80
N GLU A 290 -7.03 22.84 -34.60
CA GLU A 290 -7.59 22.26 -33.36
C GLU A 290 -7.12 20.82 -33.10
N VAL A 291 -6.99 20.01 -34.16
CA VAL A 291 -6.59 18.60 -34.03
C VAL A 291 -5.12 18.52 -33.64
N PHE A 292 -4.27 19.30 -34.32
CA PHE A 292 -2.84 19.35 -34.01
C PHE A 292 -2.56 19.88 -32.60
N GLU A 293 -3.20 20.98 -32.19
CA GLU A 293 -3.04 21.54 -30.84
C GLU A 293 -3.54 20.57 -29.76
N THR A 294 -4.62 19.82 -30.02
CA THR A 294 -5.12 18.78 -29.09
C THR A 294 -4.18 17.58 -28.99
N SER A 295 -3.63 17.08 -30.10
CA SER A 295 -2.63 16.00 -30.08
C SER A 295 -1.34 16.42 -29.39
N LEU A 296 -0.93 17.68 -29.55
CA LEU A 296 0.23 18.23 -28.86
C LEU A 296 -0.02 18.37 -27.36
N MET A 297 -1.24 18.77 -26.97
CA MET A 297 -1.68 18.80 -25.58
C MET A 297 -1.68 17.39 -24.96
N ASP A 298 -2.19 16.37 -25.66
CA ASP A 298 -2.14 14.97 -25.21
C ASP A 298 -0.68 14.49 -25.02
N MET A 299 0.22 14.81 -25.95
CA MET A 299 1.65 14.49 -25.82
C MET A 299 2.27 15.15 -24.58
N TYR A 300 2.04 16.46 -24.36
CA TYR A 300 2.56 17.12 -23.17
C TYR A 300 1.91 16.64 -21.87
N ASN A 301 0.63 16.25 -21.91
CA ASN A 301 -0.06 15.66 -20.77
C ASN A 301 0.58 14.32 -20.40
N LYS A 302 0.79 13.41 -21.36
CA LYS A 302 1.32 12.07 -21.09
C LYS A 302 2.83 12.05 -20.82
N CYS A 303 3.62 12.82 -21.59
CA CYS A 303 5.08 12.76 -21.54
C CYS A 303 5.74 13.87 -20.71
N GLY A 304 5.05 15.01 -20.54
CA GLY A 304 5.62 16.20 -19.92
C GLY A 304 5.34 16.34 -18.42
N PRO A 305 6.16 17.12 -17.69
CA PRO A 305 5.78 17.58 -16.36
C PRO A 305 4.52 18.45 -16.46
N PRO A 306 3.61 18.39 -15.46
CA PRO A 306 2.26 19.00 -15.53
C PRO A 306 2.27 20.50 -15.88
N ASN A 307 3.32 21.22 -15.46
CA ASN A 307 3.48 22.63 -15.73
C ASN A 307 3.58 22.94 -17.23
N MET A 308 4.17 22.06 -18.05
CA MET A 308 4.30 22.29 -19.49
C MET A 308 2.94 22.27 -20.19
N ALA A 309 2.10 21.27 -19.88
CA ALA A 309 0.75 21.19 -20.43
C ALA A 309 -0.11 22.39 -20.01
N ALA A 310 -0.07 22.78 -18.74
CA ALA A 310 -0.79 23.97 -18.25
C ALA A 310 -0.31 25.27 -18.92
N THR A 311 1.00 25.46 -19.10
CA THR A 311 1.55 26.64 -19.80
C THR A 311 1.20 26.64 -21.29
N PHE A 312 1.15 25.48 -21.93
CA PHE A 312 0.72 25.37 -23.32
C PHE A 312 -0.77 25.71 -23.46
N PHE A 313 -1.62 25.16 -22.60
CA PHE A 313 -3.05 25.45 -22.53
C PHE A 313 -3.36 26.95 -22.30
N ALA A 314 -2.54 27.64 -21.52
CA ALA A 314 -2.64 29.08 -21.32
C ALA A 314 -2.33 29.88 -22.61
N ARG A 315 -1.47 29.34 -23.49
CA ARG A 315 -1.02 29.98 -24.74
C ARG A 315 -1.83 29.59 -25.98
N MET A 316 -2.72 28.60 -25.89
CA MET A 316 -3.62 28.21 -26.98
C MET A 316 -4.57 29.36 -27.36
N GLY A 317 -4.72 29.60 -28.67
CA GLY A 317 -5.55 30.67 -29.22
C GLY A 317 -7.05 30.37 -29.19
N SER A 318 -7.43 29.09 -29.33
CA SER A 318 -8.79 28.58 -29.15
C SER A 318 -8.75 27.35 -28.24
N ARG A 319 -9.57 27.34 -27.18
CA ARG A 319 -9.68 26.19 -26.27
C ARG A 319 -10.96 25.44 -26.60
N THR A 320 -10.83 24.17 -26.95
CA THR A 320 -11.95 23.27 -27.24
C THR A 320 -12.36 22.49 -25.99
N VAL A 321 -13.57 21.94 -25.96
CA VAL A 321 -14.03 21.01 -24.90
C VAL A 321 -13.04 19.86 -24.72
N GLY A 322 -12.51 19.31 -25.82
CA GLY A 322 -11.48 18.26 -25.80
C GLY A 322 -10.19 18.69 -25.08
N SER A 323 -9.72 19.93 -25.28
CA SER A 323 -8.51 20.44 -24.60
C SER A 323 -8.71 20.62 -23.09
N TRP A 324 -9.91 21.04 -22.66
CA TRP A 324 -10.28 21.11 -21.24
C TRP A 324 -10.35 19.71 -20.63
N ASN A 325 -11.05 18.79 -21.28
CA ASN A 325 -11.17 17.41 -20.82
C ASN A 325 -9.81 16.73 -20.68
N ALA A 326 -8.90 16.91 -21.64
CA ALA A 326 -7.55 16.36 -21.57
C ALA A 326 -6.77 16.88 -20.35
N LEU A 327 -6.89 18.18 -20.03
CA LEU A 327 -6.22 18.78 -18.87
C LEU A 327 -6.84 18.33 -17.54
N ILE A 328 -8.18 18.29 -17.44
CA ILE A 328 -8.90 17.82 -16.24
C ILE A 328 -8.56 16.35 -15.97
N SER A 329 -8.66 15.48 -16.98
CA SER A 329 -8.30 14.06 -16.86
C SER A 329 -6.83 13.87 -16.47
N ARG A 330 -5.93 14.74 -16.94
CA ARG A 330 -4.51 14.66 -16.53
C ARG A 330 -4.30 14.97 -15.06
N HIS A 331 -4.95 16.01 -14.53
CA HIS A 331 -4.87 16.32 -13.09
C HIS A 331 -5.47 15.20 -12.24
N LEU A 332 -6.55 14.55 -12.68
CA LEU A 332 -7.08 13.35 -12.02
C LEU A 332 -6.08 12.20 -12.01
N GLN A 333 -5.41 11.93 -13.14
CA GLN A 333 -4.36 10.90 -13.21
C GLN A 333 -3.14 11.20 -12.32
N LEU A 334 -2.87 12.46 -12.02
CA LEU A 334 -1.81 12.89 -11.10
C LEU A 334 -2.21 12.82 -9.63
N GLY A 335 -3.46 12.44 -9.31
CA GLY A 335 -3.99 12.49 -7.95
C GLY A 335 -4.17 13.92 -7.44
N GLN A 336 -4.45 14.87 -8.34
CA GLN A 336 -4.72 16.28 -8.05
C GLN A 336 -6.19 16.61 -8.36
N PRO A 337 -7.15 16.05 -7.61
CA PRO A 337 -8.57 16.19 -7.93
C PRO A 337 -9.11 17.60 -7.62
N LEU A 338 -8.46 18.36 -6.74
CA LEU A 338 -8.83 19.75 -6.43
C LEU A 338 -8.59 20.67 -7.63
N GLU A 339 -7.42 20.57 -8.25
CA GLU A 339 -7.07 21.31 -9.46
C GLU A 339 -7.95 20.90 -10.64
N ALA A 340 -8.25 19.60 -10.78
CA ALA A 340 -9.18 19.09 -11.77
C ALA A 340 -10.58 19.69 -11.60
N LEU A 341 -11.11 19.72 -10.37
CA LEU A 341 -12.41 20.31 -10.08
C LEU A 341 -12.42 21.84 -10.30
N HIS A 342 -11.33 22.53 -9.98
CA HIS A 342 -11.19 23.96 -10.26
C HIS A 342 -11.25 24.25 -11.77
N LEU A 343 -10.56 23.46 -12.59
CA LEU A 343 -10.61 23.58 -14.05
C LEU A 343 -12.00 23.27 -14.61
N PHE A 344 -12.70 22.28 -14.04
CA PHE A 344 -14.10 22.01 -14.38
C PHE A 344 -14.99 23.23 -14.10
N PHE A 345 -14.87 23.86 -12.93
CA PHE A 345 -15.62 25.08 -12.63
C PHE A 345 -15.24 26.25 -13.54
N GLN A 346 -13.97 26.43 -13.89
CA GLN A 346 -13.56 27.46 -14.86
C GLN A 346 -14.19 27.24 -16.24
N MET A 347 -14.33 25.98 -16.68
CA MET A 347 -15.00 25.63 -17.92
C MET A 347 -16.49 25.99 -17.85
N VAL A 348 -17.16 25.68 -16.74
CA VAL A 348 -18.57 26.04 -16.49
C VAL A 348 -18.78 27.55 -16.46
N GLN A 349 -17.93 28.29 -15.74
CA GLN A 349 -17.99 29.76 -15.65
C GLN A 349 -17.85 30.45 -17.02
N ARG A 350 -17.12 29.82 -17.95
CA ARG A 350 -16.91 30.32 -19.31
C ARG A 350 -18.01 29.90 -20.29
N ASN A 351 -19.09 29.29 -19.80
CA ASN A 351 -20.27 28.86 -20.56
C ASN A 351 -19.94 27.91 -21.73
N TYR A 352 -18.97 27.00 -21.53
CA TYR A 352 -18.77 25.89 -22.47
C TYR A 352 -19.88 24.84 -22.31
N GLU A 353 -20.35 24.27 -23.43
CA GLU A 353 -21.24 23.12 -23.39
C GLU A 353 -20.52 21.91 -22.78
N LEU A 354 -21.13 21.31 -21.76
CA LEU A 354 -20.60 20.15 -21.06
C LEU A 354 -20.99 18.88 -21.80
N ASP A 355 -20.00 18.17 -22.35
CA ASP A 355 -20.21 16.83 -22.91
C ASP A 355 -20.21 15.75 -21.80
N LEU A 356 -20.54 14.51 -22.16
CA LEU A 356 -20.56 13.38 -21.23
C LEU A 356 -19.20 13.14 -20.56
N ILE A 357 -18.10 13.38 -21.28
CA ILE A 357 -16.73 13.23 -20.77
C ILE A 357 -16.44 14.29 -19.70
N THR A 358 -16.87 15.53 -19.92
CA THR A 358 -16.72 16.64 -18.98
C THR A 358 -17.47 16.34 -17.68
N LEU A 359 -18.73 15.87 -17.80
CA LEU A 359 -19.54 15.48 -16.66
C LEU A 359 -18.93 14.30 -15.89
N ALA A 360 -18.42 13.29 -16.59
CA ALA A 360 -17.72 12.16 -15.99
C ALA A 360 -16.46 12.61 -15.23
N ASN A 361 -15.62 13.46 -15.84
CA ASN A 361 -14.43 14.03 -15.21
C ASN A 361 -14.76 14.87 -13.96
N GLY A 362 -15.83 15.67 -14.01
CA GLY A 362 -16.32 16.43 -12.85
C GLY A 362 -16.78 15.51 -11.71
N LEU A 363 -17.54 14.45 -12.04
CA LEU A 363 -17.98 13.43 -11.07
C LEU A 363 -16.81 12.68 -10.45
N LEU A 364 -15.81 12.27 -11.25
CA LEU A 364 -14.59 11.61 -10.75
C LEU A 364 -13.79 12.54 -9.82
N SER A 365 -13.69 13.83 -10.16
CA SER A 365 -13.06 14.82 -9.28
C SER A 365 -13.78 14.93 -7.93
N CYS A 366 -15.11 14.91 -7.94
CA CYS A 366 -15.91 14.89 -6.72
C CYS A 366 -15.74 13.58 -5.95
N ALA A 367 -15.61 12.45 -6.65
CA ALA A 367 -15.41 11.13 -6.07
C ALA A 367 -14.07 11.07 -5.30
N ASP A 368 -12.98 11.55 -5.92
CA ASP A 368 -11.64 11.56 -5.32
C ASP A 368 -11.48 12.57 -4.18
N LEU A 369 -12.29 13.64 -4.17
CA LEU A 369 -12.37 14.61 -3.07
C LEU A 369 -13.38 14.21 -1.99
N GLU A 370 -14.14 13.12 -2.19
CA GLU A 370 -15.28 12.72 -1.35
C GLU A 370 -16.31 13.87 -1.16
N ASN A 371 -16.45 14.75 -2.16
CA ASN A 371 -17.33 15.92 -2.11
C ASN A 371 -18.73 15.59 -2.65
N LEU A 372 -19.57 15.08 -1.75
CA LEU A 372 -20.94 14.71 -2.04
C LEU A 372 -21.81 15.88 -2.54
N LEU A 373 -21.60 17.09 -2.00
CA LEU A 373 -22.44 18.25 -2.32
C LEU A 373 -22.33 18.62 -3.80
N VAL A 374 -21.09 18.80 -4.27
CA VAL A 374 -20.83 19.13 -5.68
C VAL A 374 -21.23 17.97 -6.60
N GLY A 375 -20.97 16.72 -6.19
CA GLY A 375 -21.41 15.54 -6.93
C GLY A 375 -22.94 15.48 -7.12
N LYS A 376 -23.72 15.80 -6.08
CA LYS A 376 -25.19 15.91 -6.17
C LYS A 376 -25.65 17.05 -7.07
N ILE A 377 -24.93 18.17 -7.08
CA ILE A 377 -25.23 19.31 -7.98
C ILE A 377 -25.04 18.90 -9.44
N ILE A 378 -23.93 18.24 -9.77
CA ILE A 378 -23.67 17.73 -11.13
C ILE A 378 -24.72 16.68 -11.53
N HIS A 379 -25.08 15.77 -10.62
CA HIS A 379 -26.16 14.80 -10.88
C HIS A 379 -27.51 15.49 -11.11
N ALA A 380 -27.86 16.51 -10.32
CA ALA A 380 -29.08 17.29 -10.53
C ALA A 380 -29.08 18.02 -11.88
N TYR A 381 -27.93 18.54 -12.31
CA TYR A 381 -27.76 19.13 -13.65
C TYR A 381 -28.03 18.09 -14.76
N ILE A 382 -27.44 16.90 -14.67
CA ILE A 382 -27.67 15.79 -15.63
C ILE A 382 -29.16 15.45 -15.74
N VAL A 383 -29.85 15.36 -14.60
CA VAL A 383 -31.28 15.05 -14.56
C VAL A 383 -32.12 16.18 -15.18
N ARG A 384 -31.76 17.45 -14.91
CA ARG A 384 -32.49 18.63 -15.40
C ARG A 384 -32.35 18.81 -16.91
N THR A 385 -31.16 18.56 -17.46
CA THR A 385 -30.90 18.67 -18.91
C THR A 385 -31.42 17.46 -19.68
N GLY A 386 -31.81 16.38 -19.00
CA GLY A 386 -32.25 15.15 -19.65
C GLY A 386 -31.13 14.44 -20.41
N ALA A 387 -29.87 14.68 -20.06
CA ALA A 387 -28.72 14.08 -20.72
C ALA A 387 -28.74 12.55 -20.55
N GLN A 388 -28.71 11.81 -21.67
CA GLN A 388 -28.58 10.36 -21.64
C GLN A 388 -27.13 9.99 -21.34
N LEU A 389 -26.90 9.49 -20.13
CA LEU A 389 -25.57 9.02 -19.74
C LEU A 389 -25.25 7.72 -20.47
N ASP A 390 -24.05 7.66 -21.03
CA ASP A 390 -23.46 6.41 -21.47
C ASP A 390 -22.94 5.61 -20.26
N ILE A 391 -22.40 4.42 -20.52
CA ILE A 391 -21.88 3.55 -19.46
C ILE A 391 -20.72 4.19 -18.69
N VAL A 392 -19.91 5.02 -19.36
CA VAL A 392 -18.73 5.67 -18.75
C VAL A 392 -19.18 6.73 -17.75
N ALA A 393 -20.04 7.65 -18.14
CA ALA A 393 -20.57 8.69 -17.26
C ALA A 393 -21.45 8.11 -16.14
N THR A 394 -22.22 7.06 -16.42
CA THR A 394 -22.99 6.35 -15.38
C THR A 394 -22.07 5.68 -14.37
N THR A 395 -20.97 5.07 -14.82
CA THR A 395 -19.98 4.44 -13.93
C THR A 395 -19.25 5.48 -13.07
N ALA A 396 -18.92 6.64 -13.62
CA ALA A 396 -18.36 7.77 -12.86
C ALA A 396 -19.33 8.29 -11.78
N LEU A 397 -20.63 8.35 -12.09
CA LEU A 397 -21.66 8.72 -11.12
C LEU A 397 -21.77 7.70 -9.98
N ILE A 398 -21.69 6.41 -10.31
CA ILE A 398 -21.64 5.33 -9.31
C ILE A 398 -20.40 5.47 -8.43
N ASP A 399 -19.21 5.69 -9.00
CA ASP A 399 -17.96 5.86 -8.24
C ASP A 399 -18.05 7.04 -7.25
N MET A 400 -18.62 8.18 -7.70
CA MET A 400 -18.86 9.34 -6.84
C MET A 400 -19.71 8.99 -5.62
N TYR A 401 -20.84 8.31 -5.83
CA TYR A 401 -21.70 7.91 -4.70
C TYR A 401 -21.05 6.84 -3.81
N LEU A 402 -20.28 5.91 -4.37
CA LEU A 402 -19.59 4.87 -3.59
C LEU A 402 -18.50 5.47 -2.69
N LYS A 403 -17.64 6.36 -3.22
CA LYS A 403 -16.59 7.03 -2.43
C LYS A 403 -17.18 7.98 -1.39
N CYS A 404 -18.33 8.60 -1.67
CA CYS A 404 -19.07 9.39 -0.68
C CYS A 404 -19.95 8.56 0.28
N ASN A 405 -19.74 7.24 0.38
CA ASN A 405 -20.44 6.31 1.28
C ASN A 405 -21.98 6.26 1.12
N HIS A 406 -22.49 6.55 -0.09
CA HIS A 406 -23.92 6.48 -0.44
C HIS A 406 -24.25 5.22 -1.26
N LEU A 407 -24.01 4.07 -0.66
CA LEU A 407 -24.05 2.75 -1.31
C LEU A 407 -25.42 2.37 -1.89
N ILE A 408 -26.52 2.81 -1.27
CA ILE A 408 -27.88 2.48 -1.73
C ILE A 408 -28.16 3.14 -3.08
N LEU A 409 -27.86 4.44 -3.20
CA LEU A 409 -28.04 5.19 -4.45
C LEU A 409 -27.13 4.65 -5.56
N ALA A 410 -25.87 4.36 -5.24
CA ALA A 410 -24.96 3.71 -6.18
C ALA A 410 -25.50 2.36 -6.68
N ARG A 411 -26.05 1.53 -5.78
CA ARG A 411 -26.66 0.24 -6.16
C ARG A 411 -27.89 0.42 -7.04
N GLU A 412 -28.76 1.37 -6.72
CA GLU A 412 -29.94 1.66 -7.54
C GLU A 412 -29.58 2.12 -8.96
N ILE A 413 -28.57 2.99 -9.09
CA ILE A 413 -28.07 3.45 -10.40
C ILE A 413 -27.47 2.27 -11.17
N PHE A 414 -26.65 1.45 -10.51
CA PHE A 414 -26.07 0.25 -11.11
C PHE A 414 -27.12 -0.74 -11.62
N ASP A 415 -28.15 -1.03 -10.83
CA ASP A 415 -29.20 -1.97 -11.20
C ASP A 415 -29.99 -1.50 -12.44
N ARG A 416 -30.06 -0.19 -12.69
CA ARG A 416 -30.71 0.42 -13.87
C ARG A 416 -29.90 0.33 -15.16
N ILE A 417 -28.62 -0.02 -15.12
CA ILE A 417 -27.79 -0.20 -16.32
C ILE A 417 -28.27 -1.45 -17.09
N GLU A 418 -28.68 -1.29 -18.36
CA GLU A 418 -29.14 -2.39 -19.21
C GLU A 418 -27.99 -3.34 -19.59
N GLU A 419 -26.91 -2.80 -20.14
CA GLU A 419 -25.71 -3.54 -20.50
C GLU A 419 -24.55 -3.14 -19.58
N LYS A 420 -24.25 -4.00 -18.60
CA LYS A 420 -23.14 -3.81 -17.66
C LYS A 420 -21.85 -4.40 -18.22
N ASP A 421 -20.78 -3.62 -18.18
CA ASP A 421 -19.45 -4.03 -18.61
C ASP A 421 -18.55 -4.42 -17.41
N VAL A 422 -17.31 -4.84 -17.70
CA VAL A 422 -16.34 -5.22 -16.65
C VAL A 422 -16.01 -4.03 -15.73
N ILE A 423 -16.00 -2.80 -16.25
CA ILE A 423 -15.60 -1.60 -15.51
C ILE A 423 -16.64 -1.23 -14.46
N SER A 424 -17.92 -1.17 -14.84
CA SER A 424 -19.04 -0.90 -13.93
C SER A 424 -19.11 -1.92 -12.78
N PHE A 425 -18.91 -3.22 -13.07
CA PHE A 425 -18.81 -4.25 -12.03
C PHE A 425 -17.60 -4.03 -11.10
N ASN A 426 -16.43 -3.70 -11.66
CA ASN A 426 -15.23 -3.46 -10.87
C ASN A 426 -15.37 -2.25 -9.95
N VAL A 427 -16.00 -1.16 -10.41
CA VAL A 427 -16.30 0.02 -9.60
C VAL A 427 -17.22 -0.34 -8.43
N MET A 428 -18.31 -1.09 -8.68
CA MET A 428 -19.21 -1.55 -7.61
C MET A 428 -18.50 -2.45 -6.59
N ILE A 429 -17.73 -3.43 -7.05
CA ILE A 429 -16.98 -4.35 -6.16
C ILE A 429 -15.97 -3.56 -5.33
N ALA A 430 -15.19 -2.67 -5.96
CA ALA A 430 -14.19 -1.86 -5.28
C ALA A 430 -14.83 -0.91 -4.26
N GLY A 431 -15.90 -0.20 -4.63
CA GLY A 431 -16.58 0.72 -3.72
C GLY A 431 -17.24 0.01 -2.53
N TYR A 432 -17.82 -1.18 -2.70
CA TYR A 432 -18.27 -1.97 -1.55
C TYR A 432 -17.11 -2.37 -0.62
N LEU A 433 -15.96 -2.74 -1.17
CA LEU A 433 -14.79 -3.12 -0.37
C LEU A 433 -14.19 -1.94 0.38
N GLN A 434 -14.08 -0.77 -0.26
CA GLN A 434 -13.60 0.45 0.38
C GLN A 434 -14.47 0.84 1.58
N ASN A 435 -15.79 0.61 1.50
CA ASN A 435 -16.73 0.88 2.58
C ASN A 435 -16.90 -0.30 3.56
N GLY A 436 -16.09 -1.37 3.46
CA GLY A 436 -16.10 -2.51 4.39
C GLY A 436 -17.21 -3.55 4.18
N PHE A 437 -17.93 -3.48 3.06
CA PHE A 437 -19.06 -4.37 2.72
C PHE A 437 -18.62 -5.55 1.83
N ALA A 438 -17.71 -6.37 2.33
CA ALA A 438 -17.11 -7.48 1.57
C ALA A 438 -18.14 -8.54 1.10
N CYS A 439 -19.23 -8.77 1.85
CA CYS A 439 -20.29 -9.69 1.44
C CYS A 439 -20.99 -9.21 0.16
N GLN A 440 -21.39 -7.94 0.11
CA GLN A 440 -22.07 -7.32 -1.03
C GLN A 440 -21.14 -7.29 -2.26
N ALA A 441 -19.84 -7.07 -2.06
CA ALA A 441 -18.86 -7.18 -3.13
C ALA A 441 -18.82 -8.59 -3.77
N ILE A 442 -18.94 -9.65 -2.95
CA ILE A 442 -19.02 -11.03 -3.45
C ILE A 442 -20.36 -11.31 -4.15
N GLU A 443 -21.47 -10.74 -3.69
CA GLU A 443 -22.77 -10.87 -4.37
C GLU A 443 -22.74 -10.27 -5.78
N VAL A 444 -22.17 -9.06 -5.92
CA VAL A 444 -21.97 -8.38 -7.22
C VAL A 444 -21.06 -9.21 -8.14
N PHE A 445 -20.04 -9.85 -7.58
CA PHE A 445 -19.19 -10.77 -8.34
C PHE A 445 -19.94 -12.01 -8.85
N TYR A 446 -20.83 -12.60 -8.04
CA TYR A 446 -21.65 -13.71 -8.51
C TYR A 446 -22.63 -13.27 -9.61
N GLU A 447 -23.14 -12.04 -9.55
CA GLU A 447 -23.92 -11.45 -10.63
C GLU A 447 -23.10 -11.33 -11.92
N MET A 448 -21.88 -10.79 -11.84
CA MET A 448 -20.94 -10.68 -12.97
C MET A 448 -20.65 -12.04 -13.63
N VAL A 449 -20.37 -13.06 -12.82
CA VAL A 449 -20.11 -14.44 -13.31
C VAL A 449 -21.37 -15.07 -13.88
N GLY A 450 -22.54 -14.80 -13.30
CA GLY A 450 -23.84 -15.30 -13.76
C GLY A 450 -24.23 -14.79 -15.15
N ILE A 451 -23.82 -13.56 -15.49
CA ILE A 451 -24.01 -12.96 -16.83
C ILE A 451 -22.95 -13.47 -17.83
N GLY A 452 -21.92 -14.17 -17.37
CA GLY A 452 -20.88 -14.77 -18.22
C GLY A 452 -19.72 -13.82 -18.54
N ILE A 453 -19.59 -12.71 -17.81
CA ILE A 453 -18.49 -11.75 -17.99
C ILE A 453 -17.19 -12.38 -17.45
N ARG A 454 -16.12 -12.30 -18.23
CA ARG A 454 -14.81 -12.84 -17.85
C ARG A 454 -14.11 -11.91 -16.87
N LEU A 455 -13.45 -12.50 -15.88
CA LEU A 455 -12.68 -11.77 -14.87
C LEU A 455 -11.42 -11.18 -15.48
N ASN A 456 -11.15 -9.91 -15.19
CA ASN A 456 -9.86 -9.29 -15.47
C ASN A 456 -8.97 -9.29 -14.20
N PRO A 457 -7.67 -8.96 -14.30
CA PRO A 457 -6.77 -8.91 -13.15
C PRO A 457 -7.29 -8.05 -11.99
N VAL A 458 -7.88 -6.89 -12.30
CA VAL A 458 -8.47 -5.98 -11.30
C VAL A 458 -9.59 -6.68 -10.51
N THR A 459 -10.53 -7.35 -11.19
CA THR A 459 -11.59 -8.12 -10.54
C THR A 459 -11.01 -9.20 -9.64
N ILE A 460 -10.00 -9.95 -10.12
CA ILE A 460 -9.37 -11.02 -9.34
C ILE A 460 -8.76 -10.46 -8.06
N MET A 461 -8.06 -9.32 -8.13
CA MET A 461 -7.47 -8.68 -6.96
C MET A 461 -8.53 -8.24 -5.94
N SER A 462 -9.57 -7.55 -6.40
CA SER A 462 -10.67 -7.08 -5.55
C SER A 462 -11.37 -8.24 -4.84
N ILE A 463 -11.64 -9.34 -5.55
CA ILE A 463 -12.29 -10.52 -4.96
C ILE A 463 -11.37 -11.26 -3.99
N LEU A 464 -10.08 -11.39 -4.28
CA LEU A 464 -9.14 -11.93 -3.30
C LEU A 464 -9.06 -11.07 -2.04
N SER A 465 -9.18 -9.74 -2.17
CA SER A 465 -9.29 -8.82 -1.02
C SER A 465 -10.57 -9.10 -0.22
N ALA A 466 -11.72 -9.13 -0.87
CA ALA A 466 -13.02 -9.43 -0.26
C ALA A 466 -13.00 -10.76 0.52
N LEU A 467 -12.45 -11.81 -0.10
CA LEU A 467 -12.34 -13.13 0.51
C LEU A 467 -11.37 -13.16 1.68
N SER A 468 -10.34 -12.30 1.66
CA SER A 468 -9.41 -12.13 2.77
C SER A 468 -10.06 -11.46 3.98
N ASP A 469 -10.96 -10.49 3.76
CA ASP A 469 -11.72 -9.81 4.81
C ASP A 469 -12.75 -10.75 5.44
N LEU A 470 -13.43 -11.55 4.62
CA LEU A 470 -14.36 -12.58 5.06
C LEU A 470 -13.69 -13.83 5.66
N LYS A 471 -12.36 -13.93 5.57
CA LYS A 471 -11.56 -15.11 5.92
C LYS A 471 -12.05 -16.41 5.25
N ASP A 472 -12.64 -16.32 4.05
CA ASP A 472 -13.14 -17.48 3.30
C ASP A 472 -12.05 -18.09 2.41
N VAL A 473 -11.22 -18.93 3.04
CA VAL A 473 -10.15 -19.66 2.34
C VAL A 473 -10.68 -20.65 1.29
N ARG A 474 -11.93 -21.15 1.42
CA ARG A 474 -12.46 -22.16 0.50
C ARG A 474 -12.70 -21.54 -0.85
N GLN A 475 -13.39 -20.41 -0.88
CA GLN A 475 -13.59 -19.64 -2.12
C GLN A 475 -12.27 -19.05 -2.62
N GLY A 476 -11.38 -18.63 -1.72
CA GLY A 476 -10.03 -18.17 -2.09
C GLY A 476 -9.24 -19.22 -2.88
N LYS A 477 -9.33 -20.50 -2.48
CA LYS A 477 -8.74 -21.63 -3.22
C LYS A 477 -9.38 -21.83 -4.60
N CYS A 478 -10.69 -21.64 -4.74
CA CYS A 478 -11.38 -21.72 -6.03
C CYS A 478 -10.85 -20.66 -7.01
N ILE A 479 -10.71 -19.42 -6.55
CA ILE A 479 -10.16 -18.31 -7.36
C ILE A 479 -8.69 -18.55 -7.69
N HIS A 480 -7.88 -19.00 -6.74
CA HIS A 480 -6.48 -19.38 -7.02
C HIS A 480 -6.39 -20.49 -8.08
N GLY A 481 -7.27 -21.51 -8.03
CA GLY A 481 -7.36 -22.53 -9.07
C GLY A 481 -7.84 -21.99 -10.43
N TYR A 482 -8.65 -20.93 -10.45
CA TYR A 482 -9.01 -20.21 -11.68
C TYR A 482 -7.81 -19.47 -12.28
N VAL A 483 -7.07 -18.71 -11.46
CA VAL A 483 -5.84 -17.99 -11.83
C VAL A 483 -4.82 -18.95 -12.47
N PHE A 484 -4.60 -20.11 -11.84
CA PHE A 484 -3.69 -21.13 -12.35
C PHE A 484 -4.13 -21.66 -13.73
N ARG A 485 -5.40 -22.02 -13.90
CA ARG A 485 -5.95 -22.57 -15.16
C ARG A 485 -5.97 -21.58 -16.32
N ARG A 486 -6.10 -20.28 -16.03
CA ARG A 486 -6.15 -19.21 -17.04
C ARG A 486 -4.78 -18.65 -17.42
N GLY A 487 -3.69 -19.16 -16.82
CA GLY A 487 -2.34 -18.70 -17.12
C GLY A 487 -1.97 -17.36 -16.46
N PHE A 488 -2.77 -16.86 -15.53
CA PHE A 488 -2.47 -15.64 -14.76
C PHE A 488 -1.41 -15.86 -13.68
N GLY A 489 -0.93 -17.09 -13.47
CA GLY A 489 0.06 -17.41 -12.44
C GLY A 489 1.45 -16.77 -12.62
N SER A 490 1.74 -16.20 -13.79
CA SER A 490 2.95 -15.40 -14.04
C SER A 490 2.83 -13.94 -13.60
N ASN A 491 1.62 -13.45 -13.32
CA ASN A 491 1.40 -12.07 -12.88
C ASN A 491 1.77 -11.91 -11.40
N THR A 492 2.79 -11.10 -11.12
CA THR A 492 3.31 -10.87 -9.77
C THR A 492 2.29 -10.18 -8.85
N GLU A 493 1.49 -9.24 -9.36
CA GLU A 493 0.46 -8.53 -8.58
C GLU A 493 -0.62 -9.48 -8.06
N ILE A 494 -1.11 -10.36 -8.94
CA ILE A 494 -2.08 -11.39 -8.56
C ILE A 494 -1.46 -12.36 -7.54
N ALA A 495 -0.19 -12.75 -7.74
CA ALA A 495 0.51 -13.63 -6.79
C ALA A 495 0.66 -12.96 -5.41
N ASN A 496 1.00 -11.68 -5.35
CA ASN A 496 1.09 -10.88 -4.13
C ASN A 496 -0.25 -10.83 -3.40
N GLN A 497 -1.35 -10.61 -4.13
CA GLN A 497 -2.69 -10.60 -3.53
C GLN A 497 -3.13 -11.99 -3.03
N ILE A 498 -2.73 -13.08 -3.70
CA ILE A 498 -2.98 -14.44 -3.22
C ILE A 498 -2.17 -14.73 -1.93
N ILE A 499 -0.92 -14.26 -1.86
CA ILE A 499 -0.10 -14.33 -0.64
C ILE A 499 -0.83 -13.62 0.51
N TYR A 500 -1.30 -12.40 0.27
CA TYR A 500 -2.06 -11.62 1.24
C TYR A 500 -3.32 -12.36 1.71
N MET A 501 -4.13 -12.88 0.78
CA MET A 501 -5.36 -13.63 1.09
C MET A 501 -5.09 -14.86 1.95
N TYR A 502 -4.12 -15.71 1.59
CA TYR A 502 -3.80 -16.88 2.40
C TYR A 502 -3.25 -16.51 3.77
N ALA A 503 -2.40 -15.47 3.85
CA ALA A 503 -1.82 -15.04 5.11
C ALA A 503 -2.86 -14.47 6.08
N LYS A 504 -3.78 -13.62 5.58
CA LYS A 504 -4.89 -13.07 6.38
C LYS A 504 -5.89 -14.14 6.82
N CYS A 505 -6.10 -15.18 6.01
CA CYS A 505 -6.90 -16.35 6.36
C CYS A 505 -6.21 -17.33 7.36
N GLY A 506 -4.96 -17.07 7.81
CA GLY A 506 -4.24 -17.96 8.73
C GLY A 506 -3.43 -19.08 8.07
N PHE A 507 -3.39 -19.16 6.74
CA PHE A 507 -2.68 -20.19 5.98
C PHE A 507 -1.33 -19.71 5.46
N VAL A 508 -0.48 -19.18 6.35
CA VAL A 508 0.83 -18.59 5.99
C VAL A 508 1.78 -19.58 5.31
N GLN A 509 1.66 -20.87 5.58
CA GLN A 509 2.44 -21.90 4.87
C GLN A 509 2.09 -21.96 3.38
N CYS A 510 0.82 -21.78 3.01
CA CYS A 510 0.39 -21.71 1.61
C CYS A 510 0.93 -20.43 0.97
N ALA A 511 0.85 -19.29 1.67
CA ALA A 511 1.42 -18.02 1.22
C ALA A 511 2.94 -18.14 0.96
N SER A 512 3.68 -18.76 1.89
CA SER A 512 5.14 -18.99 1.79
C SER A 512 5.51 -19.85 0.57
N ARG A 513 4.70 -20.87 0.23
CA ARG A 513 4.93 -21.68 -0.99
C ARG A 513 4.76 -20.86 -2.26
N ILE A 514 3.75 -20.01 -2.32
CA ILE A 514 3.49 -19.15 -3.48
C ILE A 514 4.61 -18.14 -3.62
N PHE A 515 4.99 -17.49 -2.53
CA PHE A 515 6.12 -16.56 -2.48
C PHE A 515 7.41 -17.19 -3.04
N LYS A 516 7.75 -18.42 -2.63
CA LYS A 516 8.93 -19.12 -3.16
C LYS A 516 8.86 -19.38 -4.67
N ASN A 517 7.66 -19.61 -5.20
CA ASN A 517 7.44 -19.91 -6.63
C ASN A 517 7.43 -18.66 -7.53
N ILE A 518 7.37 -17.44 -6.98
CA ILE A 518 7.48 -16.21 -7.77
C ILE A 518 8.89 -16.10 -8.35
N LYS A 519 9.01 -16.07 -9.69
CA LYS A 519 10.31 -16.01 -10.41
C LYS A 519 11.04 -14.68 -10.20
N ARG A 520 10.32 -13.56 -10.28
CA ARG A 520 10.83 -12.21 -10.06
C ARG A 520 9.97 -11.55 -8.98
N LYS A 521 10.53 -11.44 -7.79
CA LYS A 521 9.86 -10.83 -6.63
C LYS A 521 10.11 -9.34 -6.67
N ASP A 522 9.06 -8.55 -6.51
CA ASP A 522 9.14 -7.12 -6.27
C ASP A 522 9.11 -6.81 -4.77
N LEU A 523 9.30 -5.55 -4.39
CA LEU A 523 9.20 -5.12 -2.99
C LEU A 523 7.84 -5.48 -2.36
N VAL A 524 6.77 -5.45 -3.15
CA VAL A 524 5.42 -5.81 -2.71
C VAL A 524 5.32 -7.30 -2.36
N SER A 525 5.99 -8.20 -3.10
CA SER A 525 6.07 -9.62 -2.76
C SER A 525 6.70 -9.83 -1.39
N TRP A 526 7.82 -9.14 -1.12
CA TRP A 526 8.55 -9.25 0.14
C TRP A 526 7.73 -8.71 1.32
N THR A 527 7.19 -7.50 1.18
CA THR A 527 6.41 -6.84 2.23
C THR A 527 5.09 -7.57 2.50
N SER A 528 4.42 -8.11 1.47
CA SER A 528 3.20 -8.93 1.64
C SER A 528 3.47 -10.19 2.47
N MET A 529 4.59 -10.87 2.21
CA MET A 529 4.96 -12.06 2.97
C MET A 529 5.42 -11.73 4.39
N MET A 530 6.17 -10.63 4.57
CA MET A 530 6.55 -10.13 5.90
C MET A 530 5.32 -9.77 6.74
N MET A 531 4.37 -9.02 6.19
CA MET A 531 3.09 -8.71 6.84
C MET A 531 2.30 -9.98 7.16
N GLY A 532 2.31 -10.94 6.24
CA GLY A 532 1.67 -12.23 6.46
C GLY A 532 2.19 -12.98 7.69
N TYR A 533 3.51 -12.96 7.91
CA TYR A 533 4.11 -13.49 9.13
C TYR A 533 3.75 -12.65 10.37
N LEU A 534 3.79 -11.32 10.27
CA LEU A 534 3.46 -10.41 11.38
C LEU A 534 2.02 -10.55 11.87
N HIS A 535 1.06 -10.77 10.97
CA HIS A 535 -0.34 -10.98 11.32
C HIS A 535 -0.58 -12.27 12.09
N GLN A 536 0.29 -13.28 11.92
CA GLN A 536 0.22 -14.54 12.65
C GLN A 536 1.13 -14.59 13.88
N GLY A 537 1.77 -13.47 14.25
CA GLY A 537 2.68 -13.38 15.40
C GLY A 537 4.06 -14.00 15.18
N HIS A 538 4.40 -14.30 13.92
CA HIS A 538 5.69 -14.87 13.48
C HIS A 538 6.69 -13.77 13.13
N ALA A 539 6.94 -12.85 14.07
CA ALA A 539 7.74 -11.66 13.81
C ALA A 539 9.22 -11.96 13.50
N ASP A 540 9.77 -13.06 14.02
CA ASP A 540 11.14 -13.50 13.78
C ASP A 540 11.35 -13.98 12.33
N GLU A 541 10.37 -14.65 11.74
CA GLU A 541 10.38 -15.01 10.32
C GLU A 541 10.31 -13.78 9.42
N ALA A 542 9.55 -12.74 9.80
CA ALA A 542 9.51 -11.47 9.07
C ALA A 542 10.88 -10.76 9.05
N VAL A 543 11.59 -10.73 10.19
CA VAL A 543 12.97 -10.18 10.26
C VAL A 543 13.95 -11.02 9.43
N THR A 544 13.76 -12.34 9.40
CA THR A 544 14.58 -13.24 8.58
C THR A 544 14.37 -12.99 7.09
N LEU A 545 13.12 -12.78 6.65
CA LEU A 545 12.81 -12.40 5.26
C LEU A 545 13.43 -11.05 4.90
N PHE A 546 13.38 -10.06 5.79
CA PHE A 546 14.01 -8.77 5.55
C PHE A 546 15.52 -8.89 5.27
N ARG A 547 16.23 -9.71 6.05
CA ARG A 547 17.66 -9.98 5.83
C ARG A 547 17.92 -10.68 4.49
N LEU A 548 17.00 -11.54 4.05
CA LEU A 548 17.09 -12.18 2.74
C LEU A 548 16.85 -11.16 1.61
N MET A 549 15.86 -10.29 1.76
CA MET A 549 15.58 -9.19 0.83
C MET A 549 16.81 -8.28 0.66
N GLN A 550 17.50 -7.93 1.75
CA GLN A 550 18.73 -7.14 1.69
C GLN A 550 19.87 -7.86 0.95
N ARG A 551 19.97 -9.19 1.05
CA ARG A 551 20.97 -9.99 0.32
C ARG A 551 20.68 -10.03 -1.19
N GLU A 552 19.44 -9.79 -1.60
CA GLU A 552 19.07 -9.64 -3.02
C GLU A 552 19.26 -8.19 -3.53
N ASN A 553 19.95 -7.34 -2.76
CA ASN A 553 20.27 -5.94 -3.08
C ASN A 553 19.04 -5.04 -3.35
N LEU A 554 17.90 -5.38 -2.76
CA LEU A 554 16.71 -4.52 -2.80
C LEU A 554 16.76 -3.50 -1.65
N SER A 555 16.61 -2.22 -1.99
CA SER A 555 16.54 -1.15 -1.00
C SER A 555 15.18 -1.14 -0.29
N PRO A 556 15.14 -1.04 1.04
CA PRO A 556 13.89 -0.97 1.77
C PRO A 556 13.17 0.36 1.50
N ASP A 557 11.87 0.29 1.25
CA ASP A 557 10.97 1.43 1.15
C ASP A 557 10.26 1.73 2.48
N SER A 558 9.38 2.74 2.49
CA SER A 558 8.60 3.11 3.67
C SER A 558 7.76 1.95 4.21
N VAL A 559 7.12 1.17 3.34
CA VAL A 559 6.31 0.00 3.71
C VAL A 559 7.17 -1.07 4.37
N THR A 560 8.36 -1.33 3.85
CA THR A 560 9.31 -2.28 4.44
C THR A 560 9.75 -1.86 5.84
N LEU A 561 10.05 -0.57 6.03
CA LEU A 561 10.42 -0.03 7.34
C LEU A 561 9.27 -0.13 8.34
N ILE A 562 8.03 0.12 7.92
CA ILE A 562 6.82 -0.06 8.74
C ILE A 562 6.68 -1.52 9.18
N CYS A 563 6.80 -2.48 8.26
CA CYS A 563 6.76 -3.91 8.57
C CYS A 563 7.84 -4.28 9.61
N LEU A 564 9.06 -3.77 9.42
CA LEU A 564 10.18 -4.06 10.29
C LEU A 564 9.99 -3.46 11.70
N LEU A 565 9.50 -2.23 11.80
CA LEU A 565 9.15 -1.58 13.06
C LEU A 565 8.04 -2.33 13.79
N GLN A 566 7.03 -2.82 13.07
CA GLN A 566 5.98 -3.66 13.63
C GLN A 566 6.54 -5.00 14.15
N ALA A 567 7.48 -5.62 13.42
CA ALA A 567 8.18 -6.82 13.85
C ALA A 567 8.93 -6.59 15.17
N PHE A 568 9.71 -5.50 15.24
CA PHE A 568 10.46 -5.14 16.43
C PHE A 568 9.56 -4.78 17.61
N ALA A 569 8.40 -4.17 17.35
CA ALA A 569 7.40 -3.89 18.36
C ALA A 569 6.77 -5.18 18.93
N GLN A 570 6.53 -6.19 18.11
CA GLN A 570 6.03 -7.50 18.56
C GLN A 570 7.10 -8.30 19.33
N LEU A 571 8.37 -8.16 18.96
CA LEU A 571 9.51 -8.84 19.61
C LEU A 571 10.08 -8.08 20.82
N GLY A 572 9.71 -6.81 21.02
CA GLY A 572 10.28 -5.95 22.05
C GLY A 572 11.73 -5.50 21.77
N PHE A 573 12.19 -5.53 20.52
CA PHE A 573 13.58 -5.20 20.15
C PHE A 573 13.83 -3.70 20.03
N LEU A 574 13.91 -3.01 21.18
CA LEU A 574 14.09 -1.55 21.26
C LEU A 574 15.35 -1.04 20.52
N ASN A 575 16.48 -1.74 20.62
CA ASN A 575 17.73 -1.28 20.01
C ASN A 575 17.65 -1.28 18.47
N LEU A 576 17.03 -2.30 17.88
CA LEU A 576 16.83 -2.36 16.43
C LEU A 576 15.82 -1.31 15.94
N ALA A 577 14.78 -1.02 16.72
CA ALA A 577 13.87 0.09 16.41
C ALA A 577 14.60 1.46 16.43
N LYS A 578 15.57 1.66 17.33
CA LYS A 578 16.44 2.85 17.33
C LYS A 578 17.36 2.91 16.12
N GLU A 579 17.91 1.78 15.68
CA GLU A 579 18.73 1.74 14.45
C GLU A 579 17.91 2.19 13.22
N VAL A 580 16.67 1.72 13.11
CA VAL A 580 15.75 2.17 12.04
C VAL A 580 15.43 3.66 12.17
N HIS A 581 15.18 4.16 13.38
CA HIS A 581 14.96 5.61 13.59
C HIS A 581 16.17 6.44 13.15
N CYS A 582 17.39 6.05 13.54
CA CYS A 582 18.62 6.73 13.09
C CYS A 582 18.80 6.64 11.56
N LEU A 583 18.48 5.51 10.95
CA LEU A 583 18.53 5.36 9.49
C LEU A 583 17.57 6.32 8.79
N VAL A 584 16.32 6.39 9.27
CA VAL A 584 15.28 7.28 8.76
C VAL A 584 15.72 8.75 8.84
N GLN A 585 16.35 9.16 9.95
CA GLN A 585 16.90 10.52 10.10
C GLN A 585 18.09 10.81 9.18
N ARG A 586 18.94 9.80 8.89
CA ARG A 586 20.17 9.99 8.11
C ARG A 586 19.96 10.02 6.60
N VAL A 587 18.97 9.31 6.08
CA VAL A 587 18.83 9.10 4.63
C VAL A 587 18.08 10.23 3.92
N SER A 588 17.53 11.23 4.63
CA SER A 588 16.66 12.27 4.04
C SER A 588 15.61 11.66 3.09
N LEU A 589 15.16 10.43 3.38
CA LEU A 589 13.91 9.95 2.81
C LEU A 589 12.86 10.95 3.26
N ASP A 590 12.02 11.44 2.37
CA ASP A 590 10.82 12.17 2.78
C ASP A 590 10.06 11.26 3.75
N ILE A 591 10.19 11.55 5.05
CA ILE A 591 9.68 10.67 6.09
C ILE A 591 8.19 10.86 6.07
N GLY A 592 7.50 9.99 5.33
CA GLY A 592 6.05 9.98 5.33
C GLY A 592 5.52 9.82 6.75
N ILE A 593 4.45 10.56 7.06
CA ILE A 593 3.67 10.45 8.31
C ILE A 593 3.45 8.97 8.76
N PRO A 594 3.19 7.99 7.87
CA PRO A 594 3.02 6.59 8.26
C PRO A 594 4.24 5.95 8.94
N VAL A 595 5.47 6.32 8.55
CA VAL A 595 6.70 5.78 9.16
C VAL A 595 6.88 6.32 10.57
N ILE A 596 6.59 7.61 10.79
CA ILE A 596 6.63 8.23 12.11
C ILE A 596 5.57 7.61 13.03
N ASN A 597 4.34 7.43 12.56
CA ASN A 597 3.28 6.75 13.32
C ASN A 597 3.68 5.31 13.70
N SER A 598 4.40 4.62 12.82
CA SER A 598 4.94 3.28 13.10
C SER A 598 6.08 3.30 14.12
N LEU A 599 6.95 4.32 14.10
CA LEU A 599 7.96 4.54 15.14
C LEU A 599 7.33 4.85 16.49
N ILE A 600 6.32 5.72 16.55
CA ILE A 600 5.54 6.01 17.77
C ILE A 600 4.96 4.72 18.34
N THR A 601 4.34 3.89 17.48
CA THR A 601 3.80 2.59 17.87
C THR A 601 4.88 1.65 18.39
N ALA A 602 6.01 1.52 17.69
CA ALA A 602 7.10 0.64 18.08
C ALA A 602 7.73 1.06 19.41
N TYR A 603 8.01 2.34 19.61
CA TYR A 603 8.52 2.85 20.89
C TYR A 603 7.53 2.66 22.03
N SER A 604 6.23 2.90 21.78
CA SER A 604 5.19 2.73 22.81
C SER A 604 5.10 1.27 23.25
N LYS A 605 5.09 0.31 22.33
CA LYS A 605 5.09 -1.14 22.62
C LYS A 605 6.39 -1.64 23.26
N CYS A 606 7.53 -1.04 22.92
CA CYS A 606 8.82 -1.31 23.58
C CYS A 606 9.00 -0.59 24.93
N GLY A 607 7.95 0.05 25.47
CA GLY A 607 7.98 0.65 26.80
C GLY A 607 8.60 2.05 26.88
N LYS A 608 8.88 2.73 25.75
CA LYS A 608 9.53 4.05 25.70
C LYS A 608 8.57 5.16 25.23
N LEU A 609 7.57 5.46 26.06
CA LEU A 609 6.54 6.47 25.78
C LEU A 609 7.12 7.88 25.54
N ASP A 610 8.21 8.25 26.23
CA ASP A 610 8.82 9.58 26.06
C ASP A 610 9.33 9.81 24.63
N MET A 611 9.90 8.78 23.99
CA MET A 611 10.35 8.86 22.60
C MET A 611 9.18 8.99 21.63
N SER A 612 8.08 8.26 21.89
CA SER A 612 6.83 8.40 21.13
C SER A 612 6.28 9.82 21.22
N ARG A 613 6.30 10.44 22.40
CA ARG A 613 5.84 11.82 22.62
C ARG A 613 6.69 12.83 21.85
N VAL A 614 8.02 12.73 21.95
CA VAL A 614 8.94 13.62 21.23
C VAL A 614 8.70 13.54 19.73
N LEU A 615 8.53 12.34 19.17
CA LEU A 615 8.24 12.17 17.75
C LEU A 615 6.93 12.86 17.34
N PHE A 616 5.86 12.70 18.13
CA PHE A 616 4.56 13.32 17.87
C PHE A 616 4.59 14.86 17.94
N GLU A 617 5.31 15.42 18.92
CA GLU A 617 5.47 16.86 19.08
C GLU A 617 6.24 17.50 17.92
N HIS A 618 7.24 16.81 17.35
CA HIS A 618 8.08 17.32 16.25
C HIS A 618 7.48 17.11 14.84
N MET A 619 6.27 16.57 14.71
CA MET A 619 5.63 16.40 13.39
C MET A 619 5.19 17.77 12.82
N ALA A 620 5.64 18.09 11.61
CA ALA A 620 5.25 19.32 10.89
C ALA A 620 3.77 19.33 10.45
N GLY A 621 3.16 18.16 10.30
CA GLY A 621 1.73 17.96 10.05
C GLY A 621 1.26 16.67 10.70
N ARG A 622 0.11 16.71 11.39
CA ARG A 622 -0.49 15.57 12.08
C ARG A 622 -1.79 15.21 11.39
N CYS A 623 -1.92 13.97 10.95
CA CYS A 623 -3.19 13.45 10.47
C CYS A 623 -3.96 12.76 11.60
N LEU A 624 -5.23 12.46 11.37
CA LEU A 624 -6.09 11.69 12.27
C LEU A 624 -5.41 10.42 12.83
N VAL A 625 -4.68 9.69 11.98
CA VAL A 625 -3.93 8.48 12.38
C VAL A 625 -2.83 8.79 13.40
N SER A 626 -2.15 9.94 13.29
CA SER A 626 -1.12 10.35 14.24
C SER A 626 -1.71 10.60 15.63
N TRP A 627 -2.86 11.28 15.71
CA TRP A 627 -3.59 11.50 16.95
C TRP A 627 -4.02 10.18 17.59
N ASN A 628 -4.65 9.31 16.81
CA ASN A 628 -5.11 7.99 17.27
C ASN A 628 -3.95 7.14 17.79
N THR A 629 -2.81 7.16 17.10
CA THR A 629 -1.61 6.42 17.51
C THR A 629 -1.10 6.89 18.87
N MET A 630 -1.04 8.21 19.10
CA MET A 630 -0.54 8.76 20.37
C MET A 630 -1.53 8.59 21.53
N ILE A 631 -2.83 8.75 21.27
CA ILE A 631 -3.90 8.47 22.25
C ILE A 631 -3.85 7.00 22.68
N ALA A 632 -3.74 6.07 21.72
CA ALA A 632 -3.58 4.65 22.01
C ALA A 632 -2.29 4.35 22.80
N ALA A 633 -1.18 5.02 22.47
CA ALA A 633 0.07 4.88 23.21
C ALA A 633 -0.07 5.30 24.68
N TYR A 634 -0.70 6.44 24.97
CA TYR A 634 -0.99 6.83 26.35
C TYR A 634 -1.96 5.85 27.05
N GLY A 635 -2.98 5.36 26.34
CA GLY A 635 -3.92 4.36 26.86
C GLY A 635 -3.27 3.02 27.24
N MET A 636 -2.32 2.52 26.43
CA MET A 636 -1.54 1.31 26.74
C MET A 636 -0.67 1.46 27.98
N HIS A 637 -0.17 2.67 28.25
CA HIS A 637 0.68 2.99 29.41
C HIS A 637 -0.11 3.43 30.66
N GLY A 638 -1.44 3.33 30.64
CA GLY A 638 -2.29 3.74 31.77
C GLY A 638 -2.24 5.25 32.05
N ARG A 639 -1.92 6.08 31.05
CA ARG A 639 -1.80 7.54 31.15
C ARG A 639 -3.06 8.21 30.57
N CYS A 640 -4.24 7.84 31.08
CA CYS A 640 -5.51 8.27 30.49
C CYS A 640 -5.75 9.79 30.56
N VAL A 641 -5.30 10.48 31.61
CA VAL A 641 -5.42 11.95 31.70
C VAL A 641 -4.71 12.64 30.51
N GLN A 642 -3.54 12.14 30.10
CA GLN A 642 -2.83 12.66 28.93
C GLN A 642 -3.56 12.28 27.63
N ALA A 643 -4.13 11.07 27.55
CA ALA A 643 -4.93 10.63 26.40
C ALA A 643 -6.17 11.52 26.20
N LEU A 644 -6.91 11.84 27.27
CA LEU A 644 -8.07 12.72 27.24
C LEU A 644 -7.68 14.17 26.88
N LYS A 645 -6.55 14.67 27.41
CA LYS A 645 -6.02 15.99 27.02
C LYS A 645 -5.69 16.06 25.53
N LEU A 646 -5.11 15.01 24.95
CA LEU A 646 -4.86 14.94 23.50
C LEU A 646 -6.17 14.88 22.70
N PHE A 647 -7.16 14.14 23.18
CA PHE A 647 -8.48 14.09 22.55
C PHE A 647 -9.17 15.48 22.55
N ASP A 648 -9.06 16.23 23.64
CA ASP A 648 -9.55 17.61 23.70
C ASP A 648 -8.77 18.57 22.81
N GLN A 649 -7.46 18.38 22.70
CA GLN A 649 -6.63 19.17 21.78
C GLN A 649 -6.99 18.89 20.32
N MET A 650 -7.19 17.62 19.95
CA MET A 650 -7.64 17.20 18.63
C MET A 650 -8.95 17.89 18.23
N LYS A 651 -9.92 17.96 19.14
CA LYS A 651 -11.18 18.69 18.95
C LYS A 651 -10.95 20.20 18.76
N LYS A 652 -10.06 20.82 19.55
CA LYS A 652 -9.72 22.25 19.44
C LYS A 652 -9.02 22.60 18.13
N GLU A 653 -8.28 21.66 17.55
CA GLU A 653 -7.63 21.80 16.24
C GLU A 653 -8.60 21.45 15.08
N ASN A 654 -9.90 21.32 15.35
CA ASN A 654 -10.96 20.99 14.38
C ASN A 654 -10.73 19.67 13.62
N VAL A 655 -10.02 18.71 14.23
CA VAL A 655 -9.88 17.36 13.68
C VAL A 655 -11.05 16.52 14.15
N VAL A 656 -11.90 16.09 13.22
CA VAL A 656 -13.10 15.29 13.53
C VAL A 656 -12.69 13.88 14.01
N PRO A 657 -13.10 13.47 15.22
CA PRO A 657 -12.89 12.11 15.72
C PRO A 657 -13.60 11.05 14.88
N ASP A 658 -12.92 9.93 14.63
CA ASP A 658 -13.45 8.75 13.95
C ASP A 658 -13.73 7.58 14.91
N ASP A 659 -14.24 6.47 14.36
CA ASP A 659 -14.47 5.21 15.09
C ASP A 659 -13.18 4.76 15.84
N LEU A 660 -12.01 4.85 15.21
CA LEU A 660 -10.75 4.46 15.84
C LEU A 660 -10.35 5.39 17.00
N THR A 661 -10.67 6.67 16.92
CA THR A 661 -10.42 7.67 17.97
C THR A 661 -11.18 7.29 19.23
N PHE A 662 -12.49 7.10 19.11
CA PHE A 662 -13.35 6.73 20.24
C PHE A 662 -12.94 5.40 20.83
N ARG A 663 -12.62 4.40 20.02
CA ARG A 663 -12.07 3.14 20.52
C ARG A 663 -10.81 3.33 21.36
N SER A 664 -9.86 4.14 20.88
CA SER A 664 -8.58 4.37 21.56
C SER A 664 -8.77 5.09 22.90
N VAL A 665 -9.67 6.06 22.96
CA VAL A 665 -9.99 6.79 24.20
C VAL A 665 -10.77 5.93 25.19
N LEU A 666 -11.77 5.16 24.72
CA LEU A 666 -12.53 4.24 25.58
C LEU A 666 -11.64 3.12 26.14
N ALA A 667 -10.71 2.59 25.34
CA ALA A 667 -9.71 1.63 25.82
C ALA A 667 -8.79 2.24 26.89
N ALA A 668 -8.36 3.50 26.71
CA ALA A 668 -7.59 4.22 27.72
C ALA A 668 -8.36 4.40 29.04
N CYS A 669 -9.66 4.69 28.95
CA CYS A 669 -10.56 4.78 30.11
C CYS A 669 -10.70 3.41 30.78
N SER A 670 -10.90 2.33 30.01
CA SER A 670 -10.97 0.95 30.52
C SER A 670 -9.72 0.56 31.31
N HIS A 671 -8.54 0.79 30.74
CA HIS A 671 -7.26 0.46 31.39
C HIS A 671 -7.00 1.25 32.67
N SER A 672 -7.58 2.46 32.79
CA SER A 672 -7.38 3.33 33.95
C SER A 672 -8.56 3.31 34.94
N GLY A 673 -9.64 2.58 34.62
CA GLY A 673 -10.83 2.47 35.47
C GLY A 673 -11.67 3.75 35.57
N LEU A 674 -11.57 4.68 34.62
CA LEU A 674 -12.34 5.94 34.63
C LEU A 674 -13.74 5.72 34.03
N VAL A 675 -14.65 5.21 34.86
CA VAL A 675 -15.99 4.77 34.42
C VAL A 675 -16.87 5.91 33.93
N GLU A 676 -16.95 7.02 34.68
CA GLU A 676 -17.86 8.12 34.37
C GLU A 676 -17.44 8.85 33.08
N GLU A 677 -16.15 9.09 32.90
CA GLU A 677 -15.56 9.70 31.71
C GLU A 677 -15.74 8.78 30.50
N GLY A 678 -15.54 7.46 30.65
CA GLY A 678 -15.80 6.50 29.58
C GLY A 678 -17.28 6.49 29.16
N LEU A 679 -18.21 6.54 30.12
CA LEU A 679 -19.65 6.64 29.84
C LEU A 679 -20.01 7.96 29.16
N HIS A 680 -19.40 9.08 29.56
CA HIS A 680 -19.61 10.38 28.94
C HIS A 680 -19.14 10.38 27.48
N ILE A 681 -17.95 9.86 27.20
CA ILE A 681 -17.40 9.76 25.84
C ILE A 681 -18.23 8.83 24.95
N PHE A 682 -18.74 7.72 25.50
CA PHE A 682 -19.62 6.82 24.76
C PHE A 682 -20.97 7.47 24.42
N ARG A 683 -21.49 8.37 25.26
CA ARG A 683 -22.69 9.16 24.96
C ARG A 683 -22.41 10.25 23.94
N SER A 684 -21.32 11.00 24.09
CA SER A 684 -20.95 12.05 23.13
C SER A 684 -20.79 11.47 21.72
N MET A 685 -20.23 10.26 21.59
CA MET A 685 -20.16 9.53 20.32
C MET A 685 -21.53 9.38 19.64
N LYS A 686 -22.59 9.05 20.40
CA LYS A 686 -23.95 8.83 19.88
C LYS A 686 -24.71 10.13 19.65
N GLU A 687 -24.61 11.06 20.59
CA GLU A 687 -25.46 12.25 20.65
C GLU A 687 -24.85 13.42 19.87
N GLU A 688 -23.55 13.67 20.02
CA GLU A 688 -22.87 14.81 19.37
C GLU A 688 -22.38 14.45 17.97
N TYR A 689 -21.83 13.25 17.78
CA TYR A 689 -21.26 12.82 16.50
C TYR A 689 -22.20 11.94 15.68
N SER A 690 -23.39 11.60 16.20
CA SER A 690 -24.36 10.72 15.53
C SER A 690 -23.76 9.40 15.02
N MET A 691 -22.71 8.90 15.67
CA MET A 691 -22.01 7.70 15.23
C MET A 691 -22.65 6.45 15.82
N ILE A 692 -22.82 5.44 14.97
CA ILE A 692 -23.32 4.13 15.37
C ILE A 692 -22.16 3.38 16.06
N PRO A 693 -22.27 3.00 17.35
CA PRO A 693 -21.17 2.32 18.01
C PRO A 693 -20.92 0.94 17.40
N SER A 694 -19.69 0.74 16.94
CA SER A 694 -19.17 -0.57 16.54
C SER A 694 -19.03 -1.55 17.70
N GLU A 695 -18.83 -2.83 17.36
CA GLU A 695 -18.60 -3.91 18.32
C GLU A 695 -17.41 -3.62 19.24
N GLU A 696 -16.34 -3.02 18.72
CA GLU A 696 -15.13 -2.73 19.49
C GLU A 696 -15.38 -1.67 20.57
N HIS A 697 -16.27 -0.71 20.31
CA HIS A 697 -16.69 0.28 21.31
C HIS A 697 -17.46 -0.35 22.46
N TYR A 698 -18.45 -1.20 22.16
CA TYR A 698 -19.16 -1.97 23.17
C TYR A 698 -18.20 -2.88 23.94
N GLY A 699 -17.23 -3.50 23.27
CA GLY A 699 -16.19 -4.30 23.90
C GLY A 699 -15.37 -3.50 24.92
N CYS A 700 -14.95 -2.28 24.58
CA CYS A 700 -14.23 -1.39 25.51
C CYS A 700 -15.10 -0.99 26.71
N MET A 701 -16.39 -0.69 26.48
CA MET A 701 -17.33 -0.34 27.56
C MET A 701 -17.62 -1.51 28.48
N ILE A 702 -17.79 -2.71 27.93
CA ILE A 702 -17.96 -3.94 28.69
C ILE A 702 -16.71 -4.21 29.52
N ASP A 703 -15.50 -4.09 28.96
CA ASP A 703 -14.25 -4.25 29.71
C ASP A 703 -14.12 -3.22 30.85
N LEU A 704 -14.45 -1.95 30.58
CA LEU A 704 -14.43 -0.87 31.57
C LEU A 704 -15.38 -1.15 32.75
N LEU A 705 -16.64 -1.48 32.47
CA LEU A 705 -17.64 -1.78 33.50
C LEU A 705 -17.32 -3.09 34.23
N SER A 706 -16.82 -4.08 33.50
CA SER A 706 -16.40 -5.38 34.04
C SER A 706 -15.28 -5.20 35.07
N ARG A 707 -14.24 -4.42 34.75
CA ARG A 707 -13.12 -4.11 35.67
C ARG A 707 -13.57 -3.29 36.88
N ALA A 708 -14.57 -2.44 36.72
CA ALA A 708 -15.15 -1.64 37.80
C ALA A 708 -16.13 -2.42 38.69
N GLY A 709 -16.43 -3.69 38.37
CA GLY A 709 -17.39 -4.52 39.11
C GLY A 709 -18.87 -4.22 38.83
N ARG A 710 -19.20 -3.37 37.85
CA ARG A 710 -20.59 -3.07 37.41
C ARG A 710 -21.09 -4.16 36.46
N LEU A 711 -21.11 -5.40 36.93
CA LEU A 711 -21.34 -6.59 36.09
C LEU A 711 -22.72 -6.62 35.41
N GLU A 712 -23.78 -6.18 36.10
CA GLU A 712 -25.14 -6.18 35.52
C GLU A 712 -25.25 -5.22 34.33
N GLU A 713 -24.68 -4.02 34.45
CA GLU A 713 -24.67 -3.05 33.34
C GLU A 713 -23.81 -3.52 32.16
N ALA A 714 -22.69 -4.20 32.45
CA ALA A 714 -21.87 -4.83 31.43
C ALA A 714 -22.62 -5.96 30.71
N TYR A 715 -23.41 -6.75 31.46
CA TYR A 715 -24.24 -7.82 30.93
C TYR A 715 -25.41 -7.29 30.07
N ASP A 716 -26.05 -6.20 30.48
CA ASP A 716 -27.11 -5.56 29.72
C ASP A 716 -26.59 -4.99 28.39
N LEU A 717 -25.42 -4.33 28.40
CA LEU A 717 -24.76 -3.88 27.17
C LEU A 717 -24.37 -5.04 26.25
N LEU A 718 -23.92 -6.16 26.82
CA LEU A 718 -23.63 -7.38 26.06
C LEU A 718 -24.88 -7.94 25.37
N ARG A 719 -26.06 -7.84 25.99
CA ARG A 719 -27.33 -8.29 25.39
C ARG A 719 -27.83 -7.38 24.26
N CYS A 720 -27.39 -6.12 24.26
CA CYS A 720 -27.65 -5.20 23.15
C CYS A 720 -26.78 -5.48 21.92
N LEU A 721 -25.73 -6.33 22.04
CA LEU A 721 -24.92 -6.73 20.90
C LEU A 721 -25.66 -7.76 20.01
N PRO A 722 -25.50 -7.70 18.67
CA PRO A 722 -26.02 -8.72 17.78
C PRO A 722 -25.52 -10.13 18.15
N PRO A 723 -26.36 -11.18 18.02
CA PRO A 723 -25.98 -12.55 18.34
C PRO A 723 -25.01 -13.10 17.29
N ARG A 724 -23.72 -12.80 17.49
CA ARG A 724 -22.49 -13.35 16.88
C ARG A 724 -21.49 -12.20 16.79
N GLN A 725 -20.48 -12.12 17.68
CA GLN A 725 -19.05 -11.99 17.30
C GLN A 725 -18.06 -11.54 18.40
N SER A 726 -18.44 -11.00 19.56
CA SER A 726 -17.40 -10.46 20.47
C SER A 726 -16.83 -11.47 21.48
N ALA A 727 -15.97 -12.38 21.01
CA ALA A 727 -15.23 -13.30 21.89
C ALA A 727 -14.42 -12.55 22.98
N SER A 728 -13.87 -11.38 22.63
CA SER A 728 -13.09 -10.56 23.55
C SER A 728 -13.92 -9.95 24.68
N ALA A 729 -15.09 -9.39 24.39
CA ALA A 729 -15.96 -8.80 25.42
C ALA A 729 -16.55 -9.87 26.35
N LEU A 730 -16.94 -11.02 25.78
CA LEU A 730 -17.36 -12.21 26.54
C LEU A 730 -16.22 -12.69 27.45
N GLY A 731 -14.99 -12.74 26.95
CA GLY A 731 -13.81 -13.11 27.73
C GLY A 731 -13.50 -12.12 28.88
N ALA A 732 -13.61 -10.81 28.63
CA ALA A 732 -13.42 -9.77 29.63
C ALA A 732 -14.47 -9.85 30.75
N LEU A 733 -15.76 -9.97 30.39
CA LEU A 733 -16.85 -10.13 31.34
C LEU A 733 -16.70 -11.45 32.13
N LEU A 734 -16.35 -12.56 31.48
CA LEU A 734 -16.11 -13.83 32.14
C LEU A 734 -14.95 -13.74 33.15
N ALA A 735 -13.86 -13.05 32.79
CA ALA A 735 -12.73 -12.83 33.68
C ALA A 735 -13.13 -11.96 34.89
N ALA A 736 -13.97 -10.95 34.69
CA ALA A 736 -14.48 -10.11 35.77
C ALA A 736 -15.47 -10.87 36.67
N CYS A 737 -16.35 -11.70 36.12
CA CYS A 737 -17.22 -12.59 36.90
C CYS A 737 -16.41 -13.48 37.85
N ARG A 738 -15.20 -13.92 37.43
CA ARG A 738 -14.27 -14.63 38.31
C ARG A 738 -13.74 -13.75 39.44
N VAL A 739 -13.29 -12.54 39.11
CA VAL A 739 -12.66 -11.61 40.07
C VAL A 739 -13.68 -11.12 41.12
N HIS A 740 -14.90 -10.84 40.69
CA HIS A 740 -15.98 -10.32 41.53
C HIS A 740 -16.92 -11.41 42.08
N GLY A 741 -16.66 -12.69 41.80
CA GLY A 741 -17.37 -13.83 42.40
C GLY A 741 -18.79 -14.10 41.90
N ASN A 742 -19.17 -13.64 40.69
CA ASN A 742 -20.49 -13.91 40.10
C ASN A 742 -20.47 -15.19 39.24
N SER A 743 -20.69 -16.34 39.88
CA SER A 743 -20.64 -17.66 39.23
C SER A 743 -21.78 -17.91 38.24
N GLU A 744 -22.99 -17.44 38.54
CA GLU A 744 -24.19 -17.65 37.70
C GLU A 744 -24.07 -16.95 36.34
N MET A 745 -23.68 -15.67 36.34
CA MET A 745 -23.43 -14.92 35.12
C MET A 745 -22.24 -15.51 34.35
N GLY A 746 -21.17 -15.87 35.05
CA GLY A 746 -19.98 -16.51 34.47
C GLY A 746 -20.29 -17.82 33.73
N GLU A 747 -21.21 -18.64 34.23
CA GLU A 747 -21.63 -19.88 33.55
C GLU A 747 -22.39 -19.63 32.24
N THR A 748 -23.24 -18.60 32.20
CA THR A 748 -24.02 -18.25 31.02
C THR A 748 -23.12 -17.65 29.94
N VAL A 749 -22.27 -16.69 30.31
CA VAL A 749 -21.28 -16.06 29.42
C VAL A 749 -20.26 -17.09 28.93
N GLY A 750 -19.83 -18.00 29.81
CA GLY A 750 -18.89 -19.07 29.47
C GLY A 750 -19.42 -20.05 28.43
N ARG A 751 -20.71 -20.43 28.49
CA ARG A 751 -21.36 -21.25 27.46
C ARG A 751 -21.40 -20.54 26.11
N TRP A 752 -21.80 -19.27 26.09
CA TRP A 752 -21.80 -18.48 24.84
C TRP A 752 -20.40 -18.37 24.22
N LEU A 753 -19.36 -18.19 25.05
CA LEU A 753 -17.98 -18.11 24.56
C LEU A 753 -17.48 -19.46 24.01
N LEU A 754 -17.87 -20.59 24.61
CA LEU A 754 -17.53 -21.93 24.10
C LEU A 754 -18.22 -22.27 22.77
N ASP A 755 -19.45 -21.82 22.58
CA ASP A 755 -20.18 -21.97 21.32
C ASP A 755 -19.56 -21.10 20.21
N LEU A 756 -19.04 -19.93 20.58
CA LEU A 756 -18.44 -18.96 19.66
C LEU A 756 -17.00 -19.32 19.27
N GLU A 757 -16.18 -19.79 20.21
CA GLU A 757 -14.78 -20.19 19.98
C GLU A 757 -14.50 -21.67 20.30
N PRO A 758 -15.11 -22.62 19.55
CA PRO A 758 -14.98 -24.06 19.81
C PRO A 758 -13.56 -24.60 19.62
N GLN A 759 -12.67 -23.83 19.00
CA GLN A 759 -11.28 -24.19 18.67
C GLN A 759 -10.25 -23.46 19.53
N ASN A 760 -10.65 -22.56 20.44
CA ASN A 760 -9.72 -21.78 21.25
C ASN A 760 -9.44 -22.45 22.61
N PRO A 761 -8.22 -22.99 22.87
CA PRO A 761 -7.90 -23.66 24.12
C PRO A 761 -8.00 -22.76 25.36
N SER A 762 -7.77 -21.44 25.23
CA SER A 762 -7.82 -20.52 26.39
C SER A 762 -9.22 -20.37 26.95
N THR A 763 -10.23 -20.43 26.07
CA THR A 763 -11.66 -20.32 26.41
C THR A 763 -12.10 -21.47 27.31
N TYR A 764 -11.73 -22.71 26.97
CA TYR A 764 -11.99 -23.88 27.82
C TYR A 764 -11.31 -23.75 29.20
N GLY A 765 -10.11 -23.17 29.24
CA GLY A 765 -9.40 -22.89 30.49
C GLY A 765 -10.12 -21.87 31.36
N LEU A 766 -10.57 -20.75 30.78
CA LEU A 766 -11.32 -19.70 31.49
C LEU A 766 -12.63 -20.23 32.08
N VAL A 767 -13.41 -20.97 31.28
CA VAL A 767 -14.68 -21.54 31.74
C VAL A 767 -14.46 -22.63 32.80
N SER A 768 -13.45 -23.48 32.65
CA SER A 768 -13.09 -24.47 33.66
C SER A 768 -12.70 -23.82 35.00
N ASN A 769 -12.00 -22.68 34.97
CA ASN A 769 -11.64 -21.94 36.17
C ASN A 769 -12.86 -21.29 36.86
N ILE A 770 -13.87 -20.86 36.10
CA ILE A 770 -15.14 -20.36 36.67
C ILE A 770 -15.89 -21.48 37.40
N TYR A 771 -16.03 -22.66 36.77
CA TYR A 771 -16.66 -23.82 37.41
C TYR A 771 -15.90 -24.25 38.68
N ALA A 772 -14.57 -24.24 38.64
CA ALA A 772 -13.75 -24.53 39.82
C ALA A 772 -13.94 -23.47 40.93
N GLY A 773 -14.01 -22.19 40.57
CA GLY A 773 -14.27 -21.09 41.51
C GLY A 773 -15.67 -21.11 42.12
N GLY A 774 -16.66 -21.68 41.43
CA GLY A 774 -18.01 -21.94 41.93
C GLY A 774 -18.18 -23.31 42.60
N GLU A 775 -17.09 -23.99 42.97
CA GLU A 775 -17.06 -25.33 43.60
C GLU A 775 -17.69 -26.48 42.77
N LYS A 776 -17.95 -26.25 41.48
CA LYS A 776 -18.49 -27.22 40.51
C LYS A 776 -17.37 -28.02 39.83
N TRP A 777 -16.67 -28.83 40.61
CA TRP A 777 -15.48 -29.57 40.16
C TRP A 777 -15.75 -30.60 39.05
N LYS A 778 -16.97 -31.17 39.00
CA LYS A 778 -17.36 -32.16 37.97
C LYS A 778 -17.48 -31.51 36.60
N GLU A 779 -18.13 -30.36 36.54
CA GLU A 779 -18.34 -29.54 35.36
C GLU A 779 -17.01 -28.99 34.85
N ALA A 780 -16.14 -28.53 35.77
CA ALA A 780 -14.78 -28.11 35.43
C ALA A 780 -13.96 -29.23 34.76
N ALA A 781 -14.11 -30.47 35.22
CA ALA A 781 -13.46 -31.64 34.64
C ALA A 781 -14.04 -32.02 33.27
N GLN A 782 -15.36 -31.92 33.08
CA GLN A 782 -16.02 -32.16 31.79
C GLN A 782 -15.55 -31.18 30.71
N VAL A 783 -15.45 -29.88 31.01
CA VAL A 783 -14.94 -28.87 30.06
C VAL A 783 -13.48 -29.15 29.66
N ARG A 784 -12.63 -29.60 30.60
CA ARG A 784 -11.25 -30.01 30.30
C ARG A 784 -11.19 -31.27 29.44
N ALA A 785 -12.08 -32.24 29.70
CA ALA A 785 -12.19 -33.46 28.90
C ALA A 785 -12.61 -33.14 27.46
N LEU A 786 -13.59 -32.24 27.27
CA LEU A 786 -14.05 -31.78 25.96
C LEU A 786 -12.95 -31.07 25.16
N ALA A 787 -12.11 -30.27 25.83
CA ALA A 787 -10.94 -29.65 25.20
C ALA A 787 -9.91 -30.69 24.73
N LYS A 788 -9.71 -31.76 25.52
CA LYS A 788 -8.79 -32.87 25.20
C LYS A 788 -9.30 -33.73 24.04
N GLU A 789 -10.60 -34.02 24.01
CA GLU A 789 -11.27 -34.73 22.91
C GLU A 789 -11.09 -34.00 21.57
N ARG A 790 -11.17 -32.67 21.60
CA ARG A 790 -10.96 -31.80 20.43
C ARG A 790 -9.48 -31.61 20.04
N SER A 791 -8.55 -32.31 20.71
CA SER A 791 -7.10 -32.21 20.45
C SER A 791 -6.53 -30.78 20.56
N LEU A 792 -7.15 -29.93 21.38
CA LEU A 792 -6.74 -28.54 21.56
C LEU A 792 -5.45 -28.47 22.40
N LYS A 793 -4.37 -27.95 21.82
CA LYS A 793 -3.08 -27.78 22.51
C LYS A 793 -3.01 -26.39 23.16
N ARG A 794 -2.79 -26.34 24.46
CA ARG A 794 -2.50 -25.10 25.19
C ARG A 794 -1.13 -24.58 24.76
N THR A 795 -1.03 -23.30 24.40
CA THR A 795 0.23 -22.56 24.31
C THR A 795 0.62 -22.11 25.72
N PRO A 796 1.64 -22.70 26.36
CA PRO A 796 2.11 -22.23 27.65
C PRO A 796 2.90 -20.94 27.43
N GLY A 797 2.62 -19.90 28.22
CA GLY A 797 3.61 -18.85 28.47
C GLY A 797 4.70 -19.44 29.36
N TYR A 798 5.97 -19.23 29.00
CA TYR A 798 7.12 -19.72 29.77
C TYR A 798 8.01 -18.55 30.15
N SER A 799 8.33 -18.46 31.44
CA SER A 799 9.56 -17.84 31.95
C SER A 799 10.39 -18.98 32.54
N LEU A 800 11.64 -19.12 32.11
CA LEU A 800 12.56 -20.09 32.72
C LEU A 800 12.99 -19.56 34.09
N ILE A 801 13.02 -20.45 35.08
CA ILE A 801 13.65 -20.21 36.38
C ILE A 801 15.13 -20.61 36.25
N ASP A 802 16.02 -19.86 36.88
CA ASP A 802 17.50 -19.99 36.88
C ASP A 802 17.99 -21.45 36.69
N GLY A 803 17.65 -22.38 37.59
CA GLY A 803 18.11 -23.78 37.47
C GLY A 803 17.61 -24.60 36.26
N GLU A 804 16.54 -24.18 35.58
CA GLU A 804 16.03 -24.85 34.37
C GLU A 804 16.81 -24.46 33.11
N VAL A 805 17.56 -23.36 33.15
CA VAL A 805 18.39 -22.88 32.04
C VAL A 805 19.58 -23.81 31.82
N LEU A 806 20.24 -24.25 32.90
CA LEU A 806 21.35 -25.21 32.81
C LEU A 806 20.87 -26.55 32.25
N GLU A 807 19.76 -27.10 32.74
CA GLU A 807 19.23 -28.37 32.21
C GLU A 807 18.90 -28.30 30.72
N ALA A 808 18.37 -27.15 30.27
CA ALA A 808 18.01 -26.94 28.87
C ALA A 808 19.22 -26.81 27.95
N LEU A 809 20.26 -26.09 28.39
CA LEU A 809 21.40 -25.73 27.56
C LEU A 809 22.59 -26.69 27.69
N ASP A 810 22.73 -27.40 28.81
CA ASP A 810 23.86 -28.32 29.07
C ASP A 810 24.05 -29.37 27.94
N PRO A 811 23.00 -30.00 27.37
CA PRO A 811 23.18 -30.96 26.27
C PRO A 811 23.73 -30.34 24.97
N HIS A 812 23.63 -29.01 24.82
CA HIS A 812 23.98 -28.28 23.61
C HIS A 812 25.34 -27.59 23.68
N ILE A 813 26.01 -27.65 24.84
CA ILE A 813 27.35 -27.13 25.05
C ILE A 813 28.32 -28.30 25.02
N LEU A 814 29.44 -28.16 24.30
CA LEU A 814 30.47 -29.20 24.26
C LEU A 814 31.14 -29.32 25.64
N ASP A 815 31.50 -30.54 26.04
CA ASP A 815 32.05 -30.81 27.39
C ASP A 815 33.31 -29.97 27.70
N VAL A 816 34.15 -29.69 26.70
CA VAL A 816 35.32 -28.81 26.83
C VAL A 816 34.92 -27.39 27.26
N TRP A 817 33.80 -26.86 26.75
CA TRP A 817 33.28 -25.55 27.14
C TRP A 817 32.60 -25.58 28.50
N LYS A 818 31.94 -26.68 28.88
CA LYS A 818 31.35 -26.86 30.22
C LYS A 818 32.43 -26.80 31.29
N GLU A 819 33.52 -27.55 31.08
CA GLU A 819 34.66 -27.56 31.99
C GLU A 819 35.31 -26.18 32.06
N ARG A 820 35.47 -25.51 30.91
CA ARG A 820 35.98 -24.15 30.86
C ARG A 820 35.11 -23.15 31.62
N PHE A 821 33.79 -23.17 31.44
CA PHE A 821 32.89 -22.25 32.14
C PHE A 821 32.80 -22.52 33.63
N ARG A 822 32.80 -23.79 34.05
CA ARG A 822 32.89 -24.14 35.49
C ARG A 822 34.19 -23.66 36.11
N ASN A 823 35.31 -23.81 35.40
CA ASN A 823 36.60 -23.31 35.87
C ASN A 823 36.63 -21.77 35.92
N LEU A 824 36.00 -21.09 34.95
CA LEU A 824 35.87 -19.63 34.97
C LEU A 824 35.00 -19.17 36.14
N ALA A 825 33.81 -19.72 36.32
CA ALA A 825 32.91 -19.38 37.43
C ALA A 825 33.57 -19.63 38.80
N LYS A 826 34.34 -20.72 38.93
CA LYS A 826 35.10 -21.02 40.16
C LYS A 826 36.19 -19.98 40.47
N ASN A 827 36.75 -19.36 39.44
CA ASN A 827 37.85 -18.39 39.58
C ASN A 827 37.36 -16.94 39.61
N ARG A 828 36.04 -16.69 39.63
CA ARG A 828 35.46 -15.35 39.72
C ARG A 828 35.35 -14.87 41.16
N SER A 829 35.52 -13.57 41.37
CA SER A 829 35.43 -12.96 42.69
C SER A 829 34.58 -11.69 42.70
N TYR A 830 33.74 -11.57 43.73
CA TYR A 830 33.08 -10.31 44.09
C TYR A 830 33.86 -9.54 45.16
N SER A 831 34.66 -10.19 46.02
CA SER A 831 35.30 -9.45 47.12
C SER A 831 36.33 -8.42 46.66
N VAL A 832 36.83 -8.50 45.43
CA VAL A 832 37.67 -7.44 44.87
C VAL A 832 37.08 -6.94 43.57
N CYS A 833 36.91 -5.62 43.44
CA CYS A 833 36.38 -4.98 42.25
C CYS A 833 37.28 -3.83 41.78
N LEU A 834 37.17 -3.48 40.49
CA LEU A 834 37.89 -2.36 39.90
C LEU A 834 36.98 -1.14 39.80
N VAL A 835 37.48 0.02 40.22
CA VAL A 835 36.83 1.32 40.05
C VAL A 835 37.73 2.19 39.18
N VAL A 836 37.20 2.67 38.06
CA VAL A 836 37.92 3.61 37.18
C VAL A 836 37.29 4.99 37.32
N GLU A 837 38.09 5.94 37.80
CA GLU A 837 37.65 7.28 38.21
C GLU A 837 38.16 8.38 37.27
N GLY A 838 37.33 9.37 36.97
CA GLY A 838 37.73 10.61 36.28
C GLY A 838 37.84 10.49 34.75
N LEU A 839 36.99 9.71 34.10
CA LEU A 839 37.15 9.31 32.70
C LEU A 839 37.20 10.47 31.70
N CYS A 840 38.30 10.53 30.93
CA CYS A 840 38.46 11.42 29.77
C CYS A 840 38.37 10.65 28.44
N ASP A 841 38.91 9.43 28.36
CA ASP A 841 38.83 8.53 27.21
C ASP A 841 38.26 7.15 27.60
N PHE A 842 37.09 6.81 27.07
CA PHE A 842 36.43 5.52 27.33
C PHE A 842 37.11 4.32 26.65
N GLY A 843 38.05 4.55 25.73
CA GLY A 843 38.89 3.50 25.14
C GLY A 843 39.80 2.83 26.16
N ASN A 844 40.37 3.59 27.10
CA ASN A 844 41.24 3.02 28.15
C ASN A 844 40.47 2.17 29.15
N VAL A 845 39.23 2.55 29.47
CA VAL A 845 38.30 1.72 30.26
C VAL A 845 38.03 0.42 29.55
N SER A 846 37.70 0.50 28.25
CA SER A 846 37.40 -0.68 27.44
C SER A 846 38.61 -1.63 27.36
N ALA A 847 39.84 -1.13 27.43
CA ALA A 847 41.04 -1.95 27.53
C ALA A 847 41.15 -2.68 28.89
N THR A 848 40.73 -2.05 30.00
CA THR A 848 40.72 -2.67 31.34
C THR A 848 39.87 -3.92 31.45
N PHE A 849 38.83 -4.01 30.63
CA PHE A 849 37.90 -5.13 30.61
C PHE A 849 38.58 -6.46 30.27
N TRP A 850 39.67 -6.46 29.50
CA TRP A 850 40.43 -7.68 29.21
C TRP A 850 41.13 -8.24 30.44
N SER A 851 41.73 -7.38 31.26
CA SER A 851 42.39 -7.82 32.50
C SER A 851 41.38 -8.22 33.56
N VAL A 852 40.25 -7.51 33.66
CA VAL A 852 39.14 -7.87 34.56
C VAL A 852 38.63 -9.28 34.23
N ASP A 853 38.34 -9.53 32.95
CA ASP A 853 37.89 -10.83 32.48
C ASP A 853 38.95 -11.91 32.72
N ALA A 854 40.20 -11.67 32.32
CA ALA A 854 41.29 -12.64 32.44
C ALA A 854 41.66 -12.99 33.88
N LEU A 855 41.57 -12.03 34.81
CA LEU A 855 41.97 -12.20 36.21
C LEU A 855 40.82 -12.63 37.13
N GLY A 856 39.60 -12.80 36.60
CA GLY A 856 38.48 -13.33 37.38
C GLY A 856 37.78 -12.30 38.26
N PHE A 857 37.73 -11.03 37.86
CA PHE A 857 36.95 -10.00 38.56
C PHE A 857 35.53 -9.99 37.97
N GLN A 858 34.51 -9.93 38.84
CA GLN A 858 33.11 -10.03 38.41
C GLN A 858 32.41 -8.66 38.32
N SER A 859 32.98 -7.59 38.85
CA SER A 859 32.39 -6.24 38.72
C SER A 859 33.40 -5.13 38.46
N VAL A 860 32.99 -4.16 37.64
CA VAL A 860 33.73 -2.94 37.31
C VAL A 860 32.84 -1.72 37.49
N HIS A 861 33.31 -0.73 38.25
CA HIS A 861 32.62 0.51 38.52
C HIS A 861 33.29 1.66 37.76
N VAL A 862 32.48 2.48 37.09
CA VAL A 862 32.96 3.46 36.12
C VAL A 862 32.39 4.84 36.50
N VAL A 863 33.26 5.80 36.84
CA VAL A 863 32.89 7.16 37.28
C VAL A 863 33.42 8.20 36.27
N PRO A 864 32.55 8.93 35.54
CA PRO A 864 32.98 9.89 34.52
C PRO A 864 33.56 11.18 35.14
N CYS A 865 34.47 11.84 34.39
CA CYS A 865 35.04 13.15 34.78
C CYS A 865 33.99 14.28 34.77
N ASP A 866 33.00 14.19 33.88
CA ASP A 866 31.90 15.15 33.75
C ASP A 866 30.57 14.38 33.69
N SER A 867 29.63 14.79 34.56
CA SER A 867 28.24 14.32 34.57
C SER A 867 27.51 14.41 33.23
N SER A 868 28.00 15.26 32.30
CA SER A 868 27.47 15.41 30.94
C SER A 868 27.88 14.27 29.98
N LYS A 869 28.99 13.56 30.25
CA LYS A 869 29.50 12.47 29.41
C LYS A 869 29.06 11.13 29.97
N ARG A 870 28.30 10.36 29.19
CA ARG A 870 27.97 8.96 29.50
C ARG A 870 28.89 8.00 28.76
N TYR A 871 29.38 6.97 29.45
CA TYR A 871 30.11 5.86 28.83
C TYR A 871 29.26 5.23 27.72
N GLY A 872 29.87 5.02 26.56
CA GLY A 872 29.28 4.30 25.43
C GLY A 872 30.14 3.09 25.09
N ASP A 873 29.54 1.91 25.02
CA ASP A 873 30.24 0.65 24.75
C ASP A 873 31.11 0.73 23.49
N ASN A 874 32.44 0.63 23.65
CA ASN A 874 33.36 0.57 22.52
C ASN A 874 33.76 -0.88 22.20
N ARG A 875 32.83 -1.61 21.58
CA ARG A 875 32.98 -3.05 21.27
C ARG A 875 34.22 -3.40 20.45
N HIS A 876 34.77 -2.45 19.69
CA HIS A 876 35.99 -2.65 18.92
C HIS A 876 37.24 -2.76 19.80
N VAL A 877 37.23 -2.14 20.98
CA VAL A 877 38.35 -2.15 21.92
C VAL A 877 38.19 -3.28 22.95
N SER A 878 36.99 -3.48 23.50
CA SER A 878 36.76 -4.53 24.51
C SER A 878 36.63 -5.94 23.94
N MET A 879 36.45 -6.09 22.62
CA MET A 879 36.32 -7.39 21.91
C MET A 879 35.25 -8.32 22.50
N GLY A 880 34.23 -7.78 23.18
CA GLY A 880 33.14 -8.53 23.79
C GLY A 880 33.39 -9.03 25.21
N ALA A 881 34.47 -8.59 25.88
CA ALA A 881 34.75 -8.91 27.28
C ALA A 881 33.67 -8.41 28.25
N GLU A 882 33.03 -7.28 27.91
CA GLU A 882 31.96 -6.62 28.70
C GLU A 882 30.71 -7.46 28.95
N LYS A 883 30.61 -8.66 28.36
CA LYS A 883 29.47 -9.58 28.50
C LYS A 883 29.64 -10.58 29.63
N TRP A 884 30.82 -10.67 30.24
CA TRP A 884 31.18 -11.76 31.16
C TRP A 884 31.31 -11.32 32.62
N PHE A 885 31.05 -10.04 32.90
CA PHE A 885 31.12 -9.43 34.23
C PHE A 885 30.24 -8.17 34.28
N ASP A 886 29.93 -7.70 35.48
CA ASP A 886 29.02 -6.58 35.71
C ASP A 886 29.70 -5.22 35.54
N ILE A 887 29.02 -4.29 34.87
CA ILE A 887 29.49 -2.91 34.70
C ILE A 887 28.49 -1.96 35.37
N GLU A 888 28.92 -1.29 36.43
CA GLU A 888 28.11 -0.30 37.15
C GLU A 888 28.60 1.13 36.83
N LEU A 889 27.72 1.92 36.21
CA LEU A 889 28.00 3.32 35.86
C LEU A 889 27.52 4.27 36.98
N TRP A 890 28.36 5.21 37.38
CA TRP A 890 28.08 6.15 38.47
C TRP A 890 28.10 7.59 37.99
N ASN A 891 27.38 8.47 38.68
CA ASN A 891 27.36 9.92 38.34
C ASN A 891 28.39 10.73 39.13
N SER A 892 28.91 10.20 40.24
CA SER A 892 29.89 10.87 41.10
C SER A 892 30.69 9.85 41.92
N THR A 893 31.91 10.23 42.30
CA THR A 893 32.83 9.42 43.13
C THR A 893 32.24 9.19 44.52
N GLU A 894 31.65 10.22 45.14
CA GLU A 894 31.00 10.12 46.46
C GLU A 894 29.90 9.05 46.48
N GLN A 895 29.02 9.03 45.48
CA GLN A 895 27.94 8.03 45.40
C GLN A 895 28.48 6.61 45.24
N CYS A 896 29.48 6.43 44.37
CA CYS A 896 30.11 5.14 44.14
C CYS A 896 30.74 4.59 45.43
N PHE A 897 31.56 5.39 46.10
CA PHE A 897 32.28 4.95 47.31
C PHE A 897 31.32 4.69 48.47
N LYS A 898 30.28 5.51 48.63
CA LYS A 898 29.26 5.29 49.66
C LYS A 898 28.57 3.94 49.50
N VAL A 899 28.21 3.56 48.27
CA VAL A 899 27.57 2.26 48.01
C VAL A 899 28.57 1.12 48.22
N LEU A 900 29.80 1.24 47.72
CA LEU A 900 30.83 0.22 47.92
C LEU A 900 31.14 0.01 49.41
N LYS A 901 31.29 1.08 50.21
CA LYS A 901 31.46 0.97 51.66
C LYS A 901 30.24 0.32 52.35
N SER A 902 29.02 0.64 51.90
CA SER A 902 27.81 -0.03 52.42
C SER A 902 27.75 -1.52 52.11
N ARG A 903 28.39 -1.96 51.01
CA ARG A 903 28.56 -3.36 50.62
C ARG A 903 29.76 -4.03 51.33
N GLY A 904 30.44 -3.32 52.23
CA GLY A 904 31.55 -3.84 53.02
C GLY A 904 32.93 -3.77 52.37
N TYR A 905 33.07 -3.05 51.25
CA TYR A 905 34.38 -2.84 50.63
C TYR A 905 35.15 -1.73 51.34
N ARG A 906 36.44 -1.97 51.58
CA ARG A 906 37.40 -0.88 51.83
C ARG A 906 37.84 -0.28 50.50
N ILE A 907 37.99 1.03 50.45
CA ILE A 907 38.37 1.76 49.23
C ILE A 907 39.89 1.98 49.22
N ALA A 908 40.58 1.41 48.23
CA ALA A 908 42.02 1.53 48.05
C ALA A 908 42.34 2.36 46.80
N THR A 909 42.84 3.58 46.97
CA THR A 909 43.17 4.49 45.87
C THR A 909 44.67 4.44 45.54
N THR A 910 45.00 4.54 44.26
CA THR A 910 46.40 4.65 43.81
C THR A 910 46.96 6.04 44.10
N HIS A 911 48.02 6.15 44.91
CA HIS A 911 48.65 7.42 45.29
C HIS A 911 50.19 7.33 45.27
N VAL A 912 50.87 8.41 44.92
CA VAL A 912 52.35 8.49 44.82
C VAL A 912 52.93 9.36 45.95
N GLY A 913 52.38 9.22 47.16
CA GLY A 913 52.83 9.93 48.37
C GLY A 913 53.59 9.04 49.35
N MET A 914 54.26 9.66 50.34
CA MET A 914 55.00 8.93 51.39
C MET A 914 54.08 8.13 52.34
N ASP A 915 52.79 8.41 52.30
CA ASP A 915 51.70 7.79 53.07
C ASP A 915 51.10 6.55 52.39
N ALA A 916 51.53 6.22 51.17
CA ALA A 916 51.02 5.09 50.41
C ALA A 916 51.71 3.77 50.80
N VAL A 917 50.91 2.74 51.05
CA VAL A 917 51.38 1.38 51.33
C VAL A 917 51.79 0.70 50.03
N SER A 918 52.93 -0.01 50.05
CA SER A 918 53.37 -0.82 48.92
C SER A 918 52.32 -1.88 48.57
N ILE A 919 52.05 -2.09 47.27
CA ILE A 919 51.08 -3.11 46.81
C ILE A 919 51.46 -4.54 47.25
N TYR A 920 52.73 -4.78 47.56
CA TYR A 920 53.26 -6.06 48.04
C TYR A 920 52.94 -6.32 49.53
N ASP A 921 52.71 -5.26 50.30
CA ASP A 921 52.42 -5.32 51.74
C ASP A 921 50.92 -5.22 52.04
N MET A 922 50.11 -5.03 50.99
CA MET A 922 48.65 -4.98 51.06
C MET A 922 48.07 -6.37 51.40
N ASP A 923 47.06 -6.40 52.27
CA ASP A 923 46.33 -7.63 52.59
C ASP A 923 45.08 -7.77 51.71
N TRP A 924 45.15 -8.53 50.61
CA TRP A 924 44.06 -8.67 49.65
C TRP A 924 42.98 -9.69 50.05
N SER A 925 43.10 -10.28 51.24
CA SER A 925 42.07 -11.17 51.79
C SER A 925 40.77 -10.45 52.15
N CYS A 926 40.84 -9.15 52.47
CA CYS A 926 39.69 -8.31 52.77
C CYS A 926 38.99 -7.80 51.50
N SER A 927 37.67 -7.62 51.56
CA SER A 927 36.89 -7.08 50.44
C SER A 927 37.36 -5.65 50.11
N THR A 928 37.89 -5.45 48.90
CA THR A 928 38.62 -4.23 48.51
C THR A 928 38.18 -3.71 47.15
N ALA A 929 37.80 -2.44 47.06
CA ALA A 929 37.59 -1.76 45.80
C ALA A 929 38.89 -1.05 45.38
N ILE A 930 39.46 -1.46 44.26
CA ILE A 930 40.70 -0.89 43.71
C ILE A 930 40.34 0.30 42.85
N VAL A 931 40.75 1.51 43.25
CA VAL A 931 40.46 2.73 42.50
C VAL A 931 41.68 3.18 41.73
N VAL A 932 41.53 3.28 40.41
CA VAL A 932 42.55 3.81 39.49
C VAL A 932 42.00 5.10 38.86
N GLY A 933 42.83 6.13 38.85
CA GLY A 933 42.45 7.46 38.36
C GLY A 933 42.69 7.65 36.87
N ASN A 934 42.40 8.86 36.41
CA ASN A 934 42.38 9.20 34.98
C ASN A 934 43.76 9.43 34.37
N GLU A 935 43.81 9.48 33.03
CA GLU A 935 45.04 9.55 32.24
C GLU A 935 45.80 10.88 32.39
N ASN A 936 45.11 11.95 32.80
CA ASN A 936 45.63 13.31 32.77
C ASN A 936 46.17 13.76 34.13
N SER A 937 45.47 13.43 35.21
CA SER A 937 45.76 13.90 36.57
C SER A 937 45.87 12.77 37.60
N GLY A 938 45.65 11.51 37.22
CA GLY A 938 45.54 10.40 38.16
C GLY A 938 44.24 10.47 38.98
N ILE A 939 44.32 10.05 40.25
CA ILE A 939 43.18 10.04 41.17
C ILE A 939 42.83 11.48 41.59
N SER A 940 41.53 11.81 41.65
CA SER A 940 41.06 13.11 42.16
C SER A 940 41.30 13.31 43.66
N ASN A 941 41.46 14.56 44.11
CA ASN A 941 41.60 14.87 45.54
C ASN A 941 40.39 14.41 46.36
N GLU A 942 39.19 14.49 45.78
CA GLU A 942 37.95 13.98 46.39
C GLU A 942 38.01 12.47 46.63
N ALA A 943 38.52 11.71 45.65
CA ALA A 943 38.72 10.27 45.81
C ALA A 943 39.77 9.93 46.87
N LEU A 944 40.86 10.70 46.98
CA LEU A 944 41.87 10.52 48.04
C LEU A 944 41.26 10.73 49.43
N GLU A 945 40.55 11.84 49.64
CA GLU A 945 39.92 12.17 50.93
C GLU A 945 38.88 11.13 51.38
N LEU A 946 38.14 10.55 50.43
CA LEU A 946 37.11 9.54 50.72
C LEU A 946 37.66 8.11 50.84
N SER A 947 38.93 7.88 50.50
CA SER A 947 39.53 6.55 50.51
C SER A 947 39.96 6.09 51.90
N ASP A 948 39.94 4.77 52.12
CA ASP A 948 40.29 4.19 53.42
C ASP A 948 41.80 3.91 53.52
N LEU A 949 42.46 3.72 52.38
CA LEU A 949 43.90 3.51 52.28
C LEU A 949 44.46 3.90 50.92
N HIS A 950 45.74 4.26 50.91
CA HIS A 950 46.49 4.67 49.72
C HIS A 950 47.48 3.57 49.34
N CYS A 951 47.49 3.13 48.08
CA CYS A 951 48.45 2.15 47.59
C CYS A 951 49.42 2.75 46.58
N SER A 952 50.70 2.41 46.72
CA SER A 952 51.77 2.95 45.89
C SER A 952 51.99 2.10 44.64
N ILE A 953 51.64 2.67 43.49
CA ILE A 953 52.17 2.28 42.19
C ILE A 953 52.79 3.52 41.55
N PRO A 954 54.01 3.45 41.00
CA PRO A 954 54.64 4.60 40.38
C PRO A 954 53.85 5.04 39.13
N MET A 955 52.96 6.03 39.28
CA MET A 955 52.18 6.60 38.16
C MET A 955 52.88 7.80 37.49
N LYS A 956 53.91 8.39 38.12
CA LYS A 956 54.60 9.56 37.57
C LYS A 956 55.65 9.12 36.54
N GLY A 957 55.33 9.23 35.25
CA GLY A 957 56.20 8.86 34.12
C GLY A 957 55.58 7.89 33.10
N MET A 958 54.31 7.52 33.27
CA MET A 958 53.55 6.62 32.39
C MET A 958 52.56 7.39 31.47
N VAL A 959 52.83 8.66 31.15
CA VAL A 959 51.82 9.58 30.60
C VAL A 959 51.73 9.58 29.07
N ASP A 960 52.61 8.86 28.34
CA ASP A 960 52.56 8.86 26.87
C ASP A 960 52.00 7.57 26.23
N SER A 961 51.44 6.60 26.98
CA SER A 961 51.01 5.30 26.38
C SER A 961 50.04 4.44 27.21
N PHE A 962 48.73 4.76 27.25
CA PHE A 962 47.66 3.80 27.64
C PHE A 962 47.79 3.12 29.03
N ASN A 963 48.31 3.81 30.05
CA ASN A 963 48.79 3.15 31.29
C ASN A 963 47.77 2.97 32.43
N VAL A 964 46.53 3.45 32.31
CA VAL A 964 45.46 3.13 33.29
C VAL A 964 45.18 1.63 33.30
N PHE A 965 45.14 1.03 32.11
CA PHE A 965 44.99 -0.42 31.96
C PHE A 965 46.13 -1.21 32.60
N VAL A 966 47.37 -0.78 32.36
CA VAL A 966 48.57 -1.45 32.88
C VAL A 966 48.61 -1.37 34.40
N ALA A 967 48.33 -0.19 34.97
CA ALA A 967 48.24 0.00 36.42
C ALA A 967 47.14 -0.87 37.05
N ALA A 968 45.94 -0.87 36.45
CA ALA A 968 44.84 -1.73 36.88
C ALA A 968 45.21 -3.22 36.78
N GLY A 969 45.87 -3.64 35.70
CA GLY A 969 46.33 -5.00 35.47
C GLY A 969 47.34 -5.46 36.52
N ILE A 970 48.33 -4.62 36.87
CA ILE A 970 49.33 -4.92 37.91
C ILE A 970 48.66 -5.05 39.28
N LEU A 971 47.75 -4.14 39.64
CA LEU A 971 47.01 -4.20 40.92
C LEU A 971 46.18 -5.46 41.02
N MET A 972 45.37 -5.73 39.99
CA MET A 972 44.51 -6.91 39.96
C MET A 972 45.34 -8.20 39.99
N HIS A 973 46.47 -8.25 39.26
CA HIS A 973 47.34 -9.42 39.26
C HIS A 973 47.94 -9.68 40.65
N HIS A 974 48.44 -8.64 41.32
CA HIS A 974 48.95 -8.78 42.68
C HIS A 974 47.86 -9.16 43.68
N ALA A 975 46.66 -8.62 43.55
CA ALA A 975 45.52 -9.00 44.37
C ALA A 975 45.18 -10.48 44.21
N VAL A 976 45.13 -10.99 42.97
CA VAL A 976 44.89 -12.42 42.68
C VAL A 976 46.00 -13.30 43.26
N CYS A 977 47.26 -12.92 43.09
CA CYS A 977 48.40 -13.68 43.61
C CYS A 977 48.42 -13.76 45.13
N ASP A 978 48.22 -12.63 45.83
CA ASP A 978 48.18 -12.59 47.30
C ASP A 978 46.98 -13.37 47.84
N ARG A 979 45.78 -13.20 47.25
CA ARG A 979 44.59 -13.97 47.61
C ARG A 979 44.79 -15.47 47.40
N THR A 980 45.37 -15.86 46.28
CA THR A 980 45.67 -17.28 46.02
C THR A 980 46.69 -17.82 47.02
N SER A 981 47.69 -17.02 47.42
CA SER A 981 48.69 -17.42 48.41
C SER A 981 48.13 -17.52 49.84
N ARG A 982 47.22 -16.63 50.24
CA ARG A 982 46.68 -16.56 51.61
C ARG A 982 45.41 -17.41 51.81
N LEU A 983 44.50 -17.38 50.84
CA LEU A 983 43.19 -18.04 50.89
C LEU A 983 43.16 -19.38 50.14
N GLY A 984 44.20 -19.69 49.36
CA GLY A 984 44.29 -20.91 48.55
C GLY A 984 43.60 -20.81 47.18
N CYS A 985 42.67 -19.88 46.99
CA CYS A 985 42.07 -19.54 45.69
C CYS A 985 41.66 -18.06 45.64
N HIS A 986 41.60 -17.49 44.43
CA HIS A 986 41.09 -16.13 44.22
C HIS A 986 39.56 -16.06 44.25
N GLY A 987 38.90 -17.01 43.59
CA GLY A 987 37.46 -17.02 43.47
C GLY A 987 36.77 -17.32 44.80
N ASP A 988 35.69 -16.58 45.06
CA ASP A 988 34.98 -16.58 46.34
C ASP A 988 33.46 -16.46 46.21
N LEU A 989 32.94 -16.77 45.01
CA LEU A 989 31.50 -16.87 44.79
C LEU A 989 30.87 -17.96 45.67
N THR A 990 29.66 -17.70 46.15
CA THR A 990 28.85 -18.75 46.78
C THR A 990 28.43 -19.79 45.74
N LEU A 991 27.96 -20.96 46.19
CA LEU A 991 27.45 -21.99 45.28
C LEU A 991 26.28 -21.49 44.41
N ASP A 992 25.45 -20.61 44.98
CA ASP A 992 24.30 -20.01 44.31
C ASP A 992 24.77 -19.00 43.24
N ASP A 993 25.64 -18.06 43.62
CA ASP A 993 26.22 -17.07 42.69
C ASP A 993 26.99 -17.74 41.55
N SER A 994 27.69 -18.84 41.84
CA SER A 994 28.43 -19.61 40.84
C SER A 994 27.50 -20.31 39.85
N GLN A 995 26.32 -20.78 40.29
CA GLN A 995 25.31 -21.36 39.41
C GLN A 995 24.66 -20.30 38.52
N THR A 996 24.24 -19.16 39.11
CA THR A 996 23.67 -18.05 38.34
C THR A 996 24.64 -17.54 37.28
N LEU A 997 25.92 -17.40 37.62
CA LEU A 997 26.93 -16.97 36.66
C LEU A 997 27.18 -18.01 35.55
N LEU A 998 27.11 -19.30 35.88
CA LEU A 998 27.24 -20.37 34.89
C LEU A 998 26.07 -20.36 33.90
N GLU A 999 24.86 -20.02 34.35
CA GLU A 999 23.68 -19.86 33.51
C GLU A 999 23.83 -18.71 32.53
N GLU A 1000 24.30 -17.56 33.02
CA GLU A 1000 24.60 -16.40 32.18
C GLU A 1000 25.64 -16.73 31.12
N PHE A 1001 26.69 -17.47 31.49
CA PHE A 1001 27.71 -17.90 30.53
C PHE A 1001 27.15 -18.81 29.44
N TYR A 1002 26.26 -19.74 29.81
CA TYR A 1002 25.58 -20.63 28.86
C TYR A 1002 24.65 -19.85 27.92
N LEU A 1003 23.91 -18.86 28.44
CA LEU A 1003 23.03 -17.98 27.68
C LEU A 1003 23.82 -17.10 26.69
N HIS A 1004 24.93 -16.50 27.12
CA HIS A 1004 25.77 -15.67 26.27
C HIS A 1004 26.51 -16.47 25.19
N HIS A 1005 26.88 -17.72 25.47
CA HIS A 1005 27.52 -18.61 24.50
C HIS A 1005 26.55 -19.10 23.42
N CYS A 1006 25.34 -19.48 23.80
CA CYS A 1006 24.36 -20.06 22.89
C CYS A 1006 23.53 -18.98 22.17
N LYS A 1007 23.91 -18.63 20.93
CA LYS A 1007 23.12 -17.71 20.07
C LYS A 1007 21.66 -18.16 19.85
N SER A 1008 21.41 -19.47 19.96
CA SER A 1008 20.07 -20.08 19.84
C SER A 1008 19.46 -20.43 21.19
N ALA A 1009 20.00 -19.93 22.31
CA ALA A 1009 19.57 -20.29 23.66
C ALA A 1009 18.06 -20.16 23.85
N ILE A 1010 17.44 -19.09 23.32
CA ILE A 1010 15.99 -18.87 23.37
C ILE A 1010 15.21 -19.96 22.62
N SER A 1011 15.71 -20.44 21.48
CA SER A 1011 15.07 -21.52 20.71
C SER A 1011 15.22 -22.87 21.42
N ILE A 1012 16.39 -23.14 22.00
CA ILE A 1012 16.69 -24.37 22.73
C ILE A 1012 15.88 -24.43 24.02
N ALA A 1013 15.81 -23.33 24.77
CA ALA A 1013 14.93 -23.12 25.91
C ALA A 1013 13.46 -23.45 25.58
N LYS A 1014 12.95 -22.91 24.46
CA LYS A 1014 11.60 -23.19 23.96
C LYS A 1014 11.40 -24.68 23.65
N GLU A 1015 12.38 -25.33 23.02
CA GLU A 1015 12.30 -26.75 22.69
C GLU A 1015 12.39 -27.66 23.92
N TYR A 1016 13.27 -27.34 24.87
CA TYR A 1016 13.41 -28.05 26.14
C TYR A 1016 12.11 -27.97 26.96
N ALA A 1017 11.54 -26.78 27.10
CA ALA A 1017 10.25 -26.57 27.77
C ALA A 1017 9.14 -27.44 27.13
N ASN A 1018 9.09 -27.51 25.79
CA ASN A 1018 8.15 -28.36 25.07
C ASN A 1018 8.37 -29.87 25.33
N ARG A 1019 9.62 -30.34 25.41
CA ARG A 1019 9.99 -31.73 25.69
C ARG A 1019 9.68 -32.15 27.14
N LYS A 1020 9.95 -31.27 28.12
CA LYS A 1020 9.62 -31.49 29.54
C LYS A 1020 8.10 -31.63 29.72
N LEU A 1021 7.32 -30.81 29.02
CA LEU A 1021 5.86 -30.91 28.99
C LEU A 1021 5.37 -32.27 28.44
N THR A 1022 5.97 -32.74 27.35
CA THR A 1022 5.58 -34.04 26.73
C THR A 1022 5.88 -35.22 27.65
N ARG A 1023 6.98 -35.17 28.42
CA ARG A 1023 7.33 -36.15 29.45
C ARG A 1023 6.37 -36.15 30.65
N PHE A 1024 5.86 -35.00 31.07
CA PHE A 1024 4.85 -34.93 32.13
C PHE A 1024 3.50 -35.50 31.67
N THR A 1025 3.10 -35.30 30.42
CA THR A 1025 1.88 -35.89 29.83
C THR A 1025 1.96 -37.39 29.54
N THR A 1026 3.14 -38.01 29.63
CA THR A 1026 3.30 -39.47 29.43
C THR A 1026 3.46 -40.25 30.74
N LYS A 1027 3.64 -39.56 31.87
CA LYS A 1027 3.68 -40.15 33.21
C LYS A 1027 2.37 -40.00 34.01
N LEU A 1028 1.40 -39.24 33.49
CA LEU A 1028 0.00 -39.11 33.93
C LEU A 1028 -0.89 -39.80 32.91
#